data_AF-A0A850LUH7-F1
#
_entry.id   AF-A0A850LUH7-F1
#
_cell.length_a   1.000
_cell.length_b   1.000
_cell.length_c   1.000
_cell.angle_alpha   90.00
_cell.angle_beta   90.00
_cell.angle_gamma   90.00
#
_symmetry.space_group_name_H-M   'P 1'
#
loop_
_entity.id
_entity.type
_entity.pdbx_description
1 polymer ?
#
loop_
_entity_poly.entity_id
_entity_poly.type
_entity_poly.pdbx_seq_one_letter_code
_entity_poly.pdbx_strand_id
1 'polypeptide(L)'
;MIAEVLKGGEIVFYENRDYRNFPEGSGFSDVSKFRSVIDLNGEWEYRKESRSIWKKVFIPSCYEYKGKLIFRKEFKVDSTFIDKHLKLILYGVNYRCTIRINDQLIGNHFGGYSSFSLEIPDNIIIINGKNKIEIDVDSRLDVSKTIPIRQQVYGWKNYGGIFREIFILGVPKVCIDEVDLKYFFSDSLKVYQTNVNFKIRNFNLMLPKGGKRDVQLIENIVEVGYGVELYDPDKNKLLLKVYSPIKLLKIHRLGIANVGFTLKNPELWNFYNPKLYELRVFIAINNRRIDEDRILIGYRDFKIKDGDIYINNEKVKLWGILYQEDYPGLGSALNWNIIEEDIVKIKNLGFNLIQCGYYPSHPYFFKLCDRYGILAIESLPLWNVPAVHFKNKRFKEISINYLKEIIQRDRNHVSIVSWGLGGEFESTNADAVNYVTELVEVLKSKDLRPSFFSSRIIKNEKCADIIDLPGINVYTNSSDEMKEIISMWKMRFPEKPLIISRYGIDLFSTGPDGRMTQSLMNYQAVILESFYNKILSDPDVDISILWSYSDWRLERPLIIAPPESDQYLYPIGLMDYYRNERISCRVIEALNTEGKVPSIFTVNYEDYEPYEYQIIGFIMIISLIYLSRRSKKFSENLKRSLIFPKSYFRDIVQKRVLSVRQTIFLGIMISVIFSVILSSYFYYFRFSKEFDYFISHFIFIDLVKEIIGRLTWKPLYFILYISLLLFIFFLMVSWIVYLWGIFQKFSLPYKSAVHIVFWSGVNNLFLIPLMMVLYPALKYKGVVFLSLFLVLSFIIWYIFRLTRIISISFQVKIKKVALASAGIAIGLFTILFLYYQSFHSTYDFLKFFVNVYIQ
;
A
#
# COMPACT_ATOMS: atom_id res chain seq x y z
N MET A 1 -1.15 -15.93 11.89
CA MET A 1 -0.58 -16.72 13.00
C MET A 1 -1.61 -17.54 13.79
N ILE A 2 -2.52 -16.99 14.61
CA ILE A 2 -3.56 -17.84 15.28
C ILE A 2 -4.61 -18.35 14.28
N ALA A 3 -4.99 -17.55 13.26
CA ALA A 3 -5.82 -18.03 12.15
C ALA A 3 -5.13 -19.10 11.27
N GLU A 4 -3.80 -19.10 11.17
CA GLU A 4 -3.04 -20.15 10.47
C GLU A 4 -2.97 -21.46 11.28
N VAL A 5 -2.95 -21.35 12.62
CA VAL A 5 -2.99 -22.51 13.52
C VAL A 5 -4.38 -23.14 13.53
N LEU A 6 -5.45 -22.33 13.46
CA LEU A 6 -6.83 -22.82 13.44
C LEU A 6 -7.29 -23.37 12.07
N LYS A 7 -6.65 -22.98 10.95
CA LYS A 7 -6.89 -23.51 9.59
C LYS A 7 -5.87 -24.56 9.12
N GLY A 8 -5.26 -25.32 10.03
CA GLY A 8 -4.36 -26.43 9.68
C GLY A 8 -3.08 -26.05 8.91
N GLY A 9 -2.69 -24.78 8.91
CA GLY A 9 -1.52 -24.27 8.19
C GLY A 9 -1.63 -24.32 6.67
N GLU A 10 -2.83 -24.46 6.11
CA GLU A 10 -3.08 -24.32 4.67
C GLU A 10 -3.08 -22.86 4.24
N ILE A 11 -2.48 -22.60 3.08
CA ILE A 11 -2.41 -21.25 2.50
C ILE A 11 -3.72 -21.02 1.75
N VAL A 12 -4.35 -19.87 1.99
CA VAL A 12 -5.52 -19.44 1.25
C VAL A 12 -5.06 -18.81 -0.06
N PHE A 13 -5.42 -19.42 -1.18
CA PHE A 13 -5.21 -18.90 -2.53
C PHE A 13 -6.50 -18.29 -3.07
N TYR A 14 -6.34 -17.20 -3.81
CA TYR A 14 -7.36 -16.57 -4.62
C TYR A 14 -7.01 -16.86 -6.08
N GLU A 15 -7.76 -17.76 -6.70
CA GLU A 15 -7.42 -18.37 -7.99
C GLU A 15 -8.30 -17.81 -9.11
N ASN A 16 -7.67 -17.23 -10.14
CA ASN A 16 -8.37 -16.83 -11.36
C ASN A 16 -8.60 -18.04 -12.28
N ARG A 17 -9.62 -18.85 -11.99
CA ARG A 17 -9.95 -20.05 -12.79
C ARG A 17 -10.60 -19.73 -14.14
N ASP A 18 -11.11 -18.52 -14.30
CA ASP A 18 -11.80 -18.04 -15.49
C ASP A 18 -10.85 -17.48 -16.57
N TYR A 19 -9.53 -17.59 -16.35
CA TYR A 19 -8.48 -17.19 -17.27
C TYR A 19 -8.60 -17.77 -18.71
N ARG A 20 -9.41 -18.81 -18.92
CA ARG A 20 -9.39 -19.67 -20.12
C ARG A 20 -9.79 -18.99 -21.45
N ASN A 21 -10.27 -17.75 -21.44
CA ASN A 21 -10.59 -17.01 -22.66
C ASN A 21 -9.71 -15.77 -22.75
N PHE A 22 -8.70 -15.79 -23.62
CA PHE A 22 -8.00 -14.56 -24.01
C PHE A 22 -8.98 -13.67 -24.78
N PRO A 23 -9.27 -12.45 -24.32
CA PRO A 23 -9.97 -11.49 -25.16
C PRO A 23 -9.16 -11.24 -26.43
N GLU A 24 -9.83 -11.15 -27.59
CA GLU A 24 -9.18 -10.62 -28.79
C GLU A 24 -8.65 -9.22 -28.49
N GLY A 25 -7.37 -8.98 -28.78
CA GLY A 25 -6.72 -7.73 -28.40
C GLY A 25 -5.95 -7.77 -27.07
N SER A 26 -5.95 -8.88 -26.33
CA SER A 26 -5.28 -8.98 -25.02
C SER A 26 -3.75 -8.97 -25.09
N GLY A 27 -3.16 -8.96 -26.29
CA GLY A 27 -1.70 -8.98 -26.53
C GLY A 27 -1.13 -10.39 -26.68
N PHE A 28 -1.78 -11.38 -26.06
CA PHE A 28 -1.50 -12.79 -26.24
C PHE A 28 -2.10 -13.36 -27.52
N SER A 29 -3.34 -12.96 -27.82
CA SER A 29 -4.05 -13.30 -29.05
C SER A 29 -3.46 -12.63 -30.28
N ASP A 30 -2.71 -11.54 -30.08
CA ASP A 30 -2.34 -10.61 -31.16
C ASP A 30 -0.90 -10.81 -31.64
N VAL A 31 -0.25 -11.89 -31.21
CA VAL A 31 1.09 -12.23 -31.71
C VAL A 31 1.03 -12.47 -33.21
N SER A 32 2.00 -11.91 -33.94
CA SER A 32 2.06 -12.12 -35.39
C SER A 32 2.27 -13.61 -35.69
N LYS A 33 1.88 -14.03 -36.90
CA LYS A 33 2.06 -15.42 -37.37
C LYS A 33 3.50 -15.94 -37.35
N PHE A 34 4.49 -15.06 -37.16
CA PHE A 34 5.91 -15.41 -37.08
C PHE A 34 6.33 -15.79 -35.65
N ARG A 35 5.56 -15.36 -34.66
CA ARG A 35 5.78 -15.61 -33.23
C ARG A 35 4.86 -16.74 -32.77
N SER A 36 5.30 -17.48 -31.77
CA SER A 36 4.51 -18.55 -31.14
C SER A 36 4.47 -18.34 -29.64
N VAL A 37 3.40 -18.77 -28.99
CA VAL A 37 3.23 -18.65 -27.54
C VAL A 37 3.00 -20.03 -26.94
N ILE A 38 3.69 -20.30 -25.84
CA ILE A 38 3.38 -21.41 -24.93
C ILE A 38 2.74 -20.80 -23.70
N ASP A 39 1.45 -21.04 -23.53
CA ASP A 39 0.73 -20.64 -22.33
C ASP A 39 1.16 -21.52 -21.15
N LEU A 40 1.68 -20.90 -20.09
CA LEU A 40 2.08 -21.60 -18.87
C LEU A 40 1.05 -21.45 -17.74
N ASN A 41 -0.07 -20.78 -17.96
CA ASN A 41 -1.14 -20.64 -16.96
C ASN A 41 -1.90 -21.96 -16.74
N GLY A 42 -2.88 -21.95 -15.84
CA GLY A 42 -3.68 -23.11 -15.48
C GLY A 42 -3.16 -23.85 -14.24
N GLU A 43 -3.26 -25.18 -14.23
CA GLU A 43 -2.81 -25.98 -13.08
C GLU A 43 -1.27 -25.96 -12.93
N TRP A 44 -0.84 -25.68 -11.71
CA TRP A 44 0.53 -25.75 -11.18
C TRP A 44 0.53 -26.57 -9.89
N GLU A 45 1.72 -26.88 -9.39
CA GLU A 45 1.91 -27.39 -8.05
C GLU A 45 2.73 -26.40 -7.21
N TYR A 46 2.45 -26.30 -5.91
CA TYR A 46 3.22 -25.48 -4.98
C TYR A 46 3.60 -26.26 -3.72
N ARG A 47 4.65 -25.79 -3.04
CA ARG A 47 5.01 -26.22 -1.69
C ARG A 47 5.64 -25.11 -0.86
N LYS A 48 5.57 -25.27 0.46
CA LYS A 48 6.40 -24.51 1.42
C LYS A 48 7.81 -25.09 1.43
N GLU A 49 8.83 -24.26 1.61
CA GLU A 49 10.24 -24.72 1.67
C GLU A 49 10.47 -25.77 2.77
N SER A 50 9.74 -25.67 3.89
CA SER A 50 9.80 -26.60 5.02
C SER A 50 9.05 -27.91 4.83
N ARG A 51 8.35 -28.12 3.70
CA ARG A 51 7.52 -29.31 3.45
C ARG A 51 7.94 -30.02 2.15
N SER A 52 7.80 -31.34 2.13
CA SER A 52 8.09 -32.19 0.96
C SER A 52 6.87 -32.39 0.04
N ILE A 53 5.66 -32.15 0.54
CA ILE A 53 4.41 -32.43 -0.18
C ILE A 53 4.05 -31.25 -1.10
N TRP A 54 3.86 -31.56 -2.38
CA TRP A 54 3.33 -30.65 -3.39
C TRP A 54 1.80 -30.68 -3.39
N LYS A 55 1.20 -29.51 -3.57
CA LYS A 55 -0.25 -29.31 -3.66
C LYS A 55 -0.60 -28.60 -4.96
N LYS A 56 -1.78 -28.86 -5.51
CA LYS A 56 -2.25 -28.16 -6.71
C LYS A 56 -2.66 -26.72 -6.40
N VAL A 57 -2.46 -25.84 -7.38
CA VAL A 57 -2.93 -24.45 -7.39
C VAL A 57 -3.17 -24.03 -8.84
N PHE A 58 -4.12 -23.15 -9.08
CA PHE A 58 -4.32 -22.53 -10.39
C PHE A 58 -3.55 -21.20 -10.48
N ILE A 59 -2.86 -20.95 -11.59
CA ILE A 59 -2.19 -19.68 -11.92
C ILE A 59 -2.93 -19.06 -13.12
N PRO A 60 -3.29 -17.76 -13.10
CA PRO A 60 -2.91 -16.75 -12.11
C PRO A 60 -3.57 -16.90 -10.73
N SER A 61 -2.81 -16.69 -9.65
CA SER A 61 -3.36 -16.61 -8.30
C SER A 61 -2.50 -15.79 -7.33
N CYS A 62 -3.16 -15.27 -6.30
CA CYS A 62 -2.51 -14.59 -5.19
C CYS A 62 -2.86 -15.25 -3.85
N TYR A 63 -2.12 -14.95 -2.79
CA TYR A 63 -2.31 -15.59 -1.48
C TYR A 63 -1.94 -14.67 -0.29
N GLU A 64 -2.54 -14.98 0.86
CA GLU A 64 -2.29 -14.30 2.15
C GLU A 64 -1.29 -15.05 3.03
N TYR A 65 -0.07 -15.22 2.54
CA TYR A 65 1.04 -15.83 3.28
C TYR A 65 2.31 -14.99 3.08
N LYS A 66 3.01 -14.71 4.17
CA LYS A 66 4.27 -13.95 4.17
C LYS A 66 5.43 -14.93 4.29
N GLY A 67 6.03 -15.27 3.16
CA GLY A 67 7.12 -16.23 3.13
C GLY A 67 7.45 -16.72 1.73
N LYS A 68 8.32 -17.72 1.68
CA LYS A 68 8.77 -18.33 0.44
C LYS A 68 7.92 -19.54 0.09
N LEU A 69 7.35 -19.55 -1.12
CA LEU A 69 6.71 -20.70 -1.75
C LEU A 69 7.46 -21.07 -3.02
N ILE A 70 7.46 -22.36 -3.34
CA ILE A 70 8.05 -22.88 -4.57
C ILE A 70 6.90 -23.38 -5.43
N PHE A 71 6.80 -22.88 -6.65
CA PHE A 71 5.83 -23.29 -7.66
C PHE A 71 6.54 -24.13 -8.71
N ARG A 72 5.86 -25.14 -9.25
CA ARG A 72 6.37 -25.95 -10.37
C ARG A 72 5.27 -26.28 -11.37
N LYS A 73 5.67 -26.41 -12.64
CA LYS A 73 4.82 -26.89 -13.72
C LYS A 73 5.64 -27.67 -14.75
N GLU A 74 5.05 -28.75 -15.25
CA GLU A 74 5.52 -29.42 -16.47
C GLU A 74 4.85 -28.81 -17.69
N PHE A 75 5.61 -28.61 -18.76
CA PHE A 75 5.10 -28.15 -20.05
C PHE A 75 5.82 -28.86 -21.19
N LYS A 76 5.20 -28.90 -22.36
CA LYS A 76 5.78 -29.46 -23.58
C LYS A 76 6.12 -28.34 -24.54
N VAL A 77 7.22 -28.51 -25.25
CA VAL A 77 7.62 -27.61 -26.34
C VAL A 77 7.61 -28.44 -27.62
N ASP A 78 6.76 -28.08 -28.58
CA ASP A 78 6.66 -28.80 -29.84
C ASP A 78 7.74 -28.36 -30.84
N SER A 79 7.78 -29.04 -32.00
CA SER A 79 8.75 -28.76 -33.06
C SER A 79 8.61 -27.39 -33.72
N THR A 80 7.50 -26.66 -33.53
CA THR A 80 7.32 -25.32 -34.10
C THR A 80 8.26 -24.27 -33.48
N PHE A 81 8.89 -24.60 -32.35
CA PHE A 81 9.84 -23.75 -31.64
C PHE A 81 11.31 -24.03 -31.98
N ILE A 82 11.62 -25.03 -32.83
CA ILE A 82 13.01 -25.47 -33.08
C ILE A 82 13.93 -24.35 -33.60
N ASP A 83 13.40 -23.49 -34.48
CA ASP A 83 14.14 -22.36 -35.08
C ASP A 83 13.82 -21.02 -34.40
N LYS A 84 13.28 -21.06 -33.17
CA LYS A 84 12.91 -19.86 -32.41
C LYS A 84 13.88 -19.61 -31.26
N HIS A 85 14.06 -18.35 -30.92
CA HIS A 85 14.62 -17.96 -29.63
C HIS A 85 13.47 -17.80 -28.63
N LEU A 86 13.65 -18.30 -27.42
CA LEU A 86 12.59 -18.38 -26.43
C LEU A 86 12.80 -17.33 -25.34
N LYS A 87 11.74 -16.60 -25.02
CA LYS A 87 11.70 -15.63 -23.92
C LYS A 87 10.58 -15.99 -22.96
N LEU A 88 10.90 -16.13 -21.68
CA LEU A 88 9.91 -16.24 -20.63
C LEU A 88 9.37 -14.86 -20.29
N ILE A 89 8.05 -14.68 -20.33
CA ILE A 89 7.36 -13.43 -20.00
C ILE A 89 6.50 -13.66 -18.76
N LEU A 90 6.60 -12.75 -17.79
CA LEU A 90 5.78 -12.75 -16.58
C LEU A 90 5.17 -11.36 -16.40
N TYR A 91 3.86 -11.32 -16.19
CA TYR A 91 3.15 -10.04 -16.05
C TYR A 91 3.11 -9.50 -14.62
N GLY A 92 3.30 -10.35 -13.62
CA GLY A 92 3.31 -9.96 -12.21
C GLY A 92 3.57 -11.16 -11.28
N VAL A 93 4.67 -11.08 -10.52
CA VAL A 93 5.04 -12.06 -9.50
C VAL A 93 5.47 -11.34 -8.23
N ASN A 94 4.69 -11.48 -7.17
CA ASN A 94 4.88 -10.69 -5.96
C ASN A 94 5.53 -11.51 -4.81
N TYR A 95 6.67 -11.12 -4.24
CA TYR A 95 7.44 -9.88 -4.49
C TYR A 95 8.80 -10.12 -5.17
N ARG A 96 9.56 -11.10 -4.68
CA ARG A 96 10.84 -11.51 -5.27
C ARG A 96 10.69 -12.90 -5.85
N CYS A 97 11.25 -13.14 -7.04
CA CYS A 97 11.29 -14.48 -7.58
C CYS A 97 12.66 -14.94 -8.09
N THR A 98 12.87 -16.25 -8.07
CA THR A 98 13.99 -16.96 -8.70
C THR A 98 13.42 -18.05 -9.60
N ILE A 99 13.79 -18.05 -10.88
CA ILE A 99 13.18 -18.91 -11.89
C ILE A 99 14.22 -19.92 -12.40
N ARG A 100 13.82 -21.19 -12.46
CA ARG A 100 14.60 -22.29 -13.01
C ARG A 100 13.80 -23.04 -14.07
N ILE A 101 14.46 -23.47 -15.14
CA ILE A 101 13.90 -24.39 -16.13
C ILE A 101 14.85 -25.57 -16.24
N ASN A 102 14.33 -26.79 -16.14
CA ASN A 102 15.10 -28.04 -16.14
C ASN A 102 16.28 -27.97 -15.15
N ASP A 103 15.99 -27.48 -13.95
CA ASP A 103 16.92 -27.29 -12.82
C ASP A 103 18.06 -26.28 -13.06
N GLN A 104 18.07 -25.58 -14.20
CA GLN A 104 19.02 -24.50 -14.50
C GLN A 104 18.43 -23.13 -14.18
N LEU A 105 19.22 -22.27 -13.53
CA LEU A 105 18.84 -20.90 -13.20
C LEU A 105 18.69 -20.06 -14.47
N ILE A 106 17.50 -19.49 -14.67
CA ILE A 106 17.22 -18.55 -15.77
C ILE A 106 17.41 -17.10 -15.32
N GLY A 107 16.94 -16.75 -14.11
CA GLY A 107 17.08 -15.39 -13.61
C GLY A 107 16.40 -15.14 -12.27
N ASN A 108 16.52 -13.90 -11.81
CA ASN A 108 15.86 -13.38 -10.61
C ASN A 108 15.18 -12.05 -10.94
N HIS A 109 14.08 -11.76 -10.26
CA HIS A 109 13.41 -10.45 -10.35
C HIS A 109 13.00 -9.93 -8.97
N PHE A 110 12.99 -8.61 -8.84
CA PHE A 110 12.59 -7.87 -7.64
C PHE A 110 11.56 -6.81 -8.04
N GLY A 111 10.35 -6.90 -7.51
CA GLY A 111 9.25 -6.00 -7.87
C GLY A 111 7.99 -6.79 -8.13
N GLY A 112 6.90 -6.44 -7.44
CA GLY A 112 5.68 -7.27 -7.50
C GLY A 112 4.83 -7.05 -8.75
N TYR A 113 4.65 -5.80 -9.19
CA TYR A 113 3.59 -5.43 -10.14
C TYR A 113 4.09 -5.03 -11.52
N SER A 114 5.40 -4.94 -11.75
CA SER A 114 5.96 -4.72 -13.08
C SER A 114 6.07 -6.04 -13.85
N SER A 115 5.84 -5.98 -15.16
CA SER A 115 6.11 -7.11 -16.05
C SER A 115 7.59 -7.17 -16.39
N PHE A 116 8.12 -8.38 -16.56
CA PHE A 116 9.51 -8.57 -16.97
C PHE A 116 9.65 -9.78 -17.90
N SER A 117 10.78 -9.84 -18.59
CA SER A 117 11.11 -10.93 -19.50
C SER A 117 12.53 -11.45 -19.26
N LEU A 118 12.72 -12.74 -19.48
CA LEU A 118 14.02 -13.42 -19.39
C LEU A 118 14.26 -14.24 -20.65
N GLU A 119 15.45 -14.09 -21.24
CA GLU A 119 15.89 -14.95 -22.35
C GLU A 119 16.13 -16.37 -21.82
N ILE A 120 15.64 -17.38 -22.54
CA ILE A 120 15.87 -18.79 -22.23
C ILE A 120 16.97 -19.30 -23.17
N PRO A 121 18.13 -19.73 -22.64
CA PRO A 121 19.19 -20.32 -23.45
C PRO A 121 18.72 -21.57 -24.21
N ASP A 122 19.11 -21.66 -25.48
CA ASP A 122 18.65 -22.70 -26.42
C ASP A 122 18.96 -24.14 -25.95
N ASN A 123 20.01 -24.33 -25.15
CA ASN A 123 20.45 -25.63 -24.65
C ASN A 123 19.66 -26.14 -23.43
N ILE A 124 18.79 -25.32 -22.85
CA ILE A 124 18.04 -25.68 -21.65
C ILE A 124 16.76 -26.42 -22.01
N ILE A 125 16.13 -26.06 -23.13
CA ILE A 125 14.81 -26.57 -23.51
C ILE A 125 14.93 -27.86 -24.32
N ILE A 126 14.13 -28.84 -23.94
CA ILE A 126 13.99 -30.12 -24.64
C ILE A 126 12.81 -30.00 -25.62
N ILE A 127 13.11 -29.85 -26.91
CA ILE A 127 12.13 -29.85 -28.00
C ILE A 127 11.52 -31.26 -28.14
N ASN A 128 10.21 -31.33 -28.38
CA ASN A 128 9.39 -32.55 -28.40
C ASN A 128 9.46 -33.37 -27.09
N GLY A 129 9.91 -32.75 -26.00
CA GLY A 129 10.04 -33.37 -24.69
C GLY A 129 9.22 -32.66 -23.62
N LYS A 130 9.24 -33.24 -22.43
CA LYS A 130 8.74 -32.60 -21.22
C LYS A 130 9.82 -31.69 -20.64
N ASN A 131 9.41 -30.49 -20.28
CA ASN A 131 10.23 -29.50 -19.59
C ASN A 131 9.57 -29.17 -18.25
N LYS A 132 10.37 -28.77 -17.27
CA LYS A 132 9.90 -28.37 -15.95
C LYS A 132 10.34 -26.94 -15.66
N ILE A 133 9.40 -26.09 -15.29
CA ILE A 133 9.69 -24.76 -14.72
C ILE A 133 9.45 -24.79 -13.22
N GLU A 134 10.36 -24.20 -12.46
CA GLU A 134 10.22 -23.96 -11.01
C GLU A 134 10.44 -22.49 -10.69
N ILE A 135 9.58 -21.92 -9.86
CA ILE A 135 9.63 -20.51 -9.46
C ILE A 135 9.58 -20.44 -7.94
N ASP A 136 10.68 -19.99 -7.34
CA ASP A 136 10.71 -19.63 -5.93
C ASP A 136 10.16 -18.21 -5.78
N VAL A 137 9.04 -18.03 -5.07
CA VAL A 137 8.42 -16.72 -4.82
C VAL A 137 8.52 -16.39 -3.33
N ASP A 138 9.17 -15.27 -2.99
CA ASP A 138 9.26 -14.75 -1.63
C ASP A 138 8.45 -13.45 -1.52
N SER A 139 7.34 -13.52 -0.78
CA SER A 139 6.40 -12.40 -0.57
C SER A 139 6.77 -11.50 0.61
N ARG A 140 7.91 -11.73 1.28
CA ARG A 140 8.32 -10.91 2.43
C ARG A 140 8.83 -9.55 1.96
N LEU A 141 8.22 -8.50 2.48
CA LEU A 141 8.67 -7.12 2.32
C LEU A 141 9.65 -6.70 3.41
N ASP A 142 10.51 -5.73 3.13
CA ASP A 142 11.41 -5.08 4.08
C ASP A 142 10.90 -3.66 4.39
N VAL A 143 11.31 -3.09 5.53
CA VAL A 143 10.89 -1.73 5.90
C VAL A 143 11.62 -0.64 5.10
N SER A 144 12.78 -0.96 4.52
CA SER A 144 13.68 0.02 3.92
C SER A 144 14.29 -0.40 2.58
N LYS A 145 14.06 -1.64 2.13
CA LYS A 145 14.73 -2.24 0.96
C LYS A 145 13.78 -2.73 -0.15
N THR A 146 12.47 -2.73 0.08
CA THR A 146 11.47 -3.18 -0.89
C THR A 146 10.54 -2.04 -1.28
N ILE A 147 9.91 -2.18 -2.43
CA ILE A 147 8.92 -1.25 -2.97
C ILE A 147 7.70 -2.08 -3.40
N PRO A 148 6.58 -2.03 -2.67
CA PRO A 148 6.33 -1.18 -1.50
C PRO A 148 7.12 -1.63 -0.24
N ILE A 149 7.21 -0.73 0.74
CA ILE A 149 7.79 -1.04 2.07
C ILE A 149 6.80 -1.87 2.89
N ARG A 150 7.29 -2.64 3.88
CA ARG A 150 6.45 -3.52 4.71
C ARG A 150 5.40 -2.80 5.56
N GLN A 151 5.72 -1.60 6.05
CA GLN A 151 4.87 -0.87 6.98
C GLN A 151 3.84 -0.01 6.22
N GLN A 152 2.74 -0.65 5.79
CA GLN A 152 1.66 -0.03 5.01
C GLN A 152 0.40 0.12 5.87
N VAL A 153 0.32 1.18 6.68
CA VAL A 153 -0.91 1.49 7.44
C VAL A 153 -1.86 2.26 6.53
N TYR A 154 -3.12 1.84 6.42
CA TYR A 154 -4.09 2.31 5.40
C TYR A 154 -3.70 1.99 3.94
N GLY A 155 -2.60 1.27 3.72
CA GLY A 155 -2.20 0.83 2.39
C GLY A 155 -2.93 -0.43 1.96
N TRP A 156 -2.90 -0.70 0.65
CA TRP A 156 -3.50 -1.87 0.04
C TRP A 156 -2.91 -3.18 0.56
N LYS A 157 -3.71 -4.24 0.51
CA LYS A 157 -3.29 -5.60 0.81
C LYS A 157 -2.23 -6.03 -0.20
N ASN A 158 -1.05 -6.38 0.28
CA ASN A 158 0.03 -6.85 -0.57
C ASN A 158 0.01 -8.38 -0.64
N TYR A 159 -0.72 -8.93 -1.62
CA TYR A 159 -0.82 -10.37 -1.85
C TYR A 159 0.46 -10.94 -2.48
N GLY A 160 0.95 -12.07 -1.98
CA GLY A 160 2.03 -12.82 -2.63
C GLY A 160 1.51 -13.69 -3.77
N GLY A 161 2.37 -14.06 -4.73
CA GLY A 161 2.07 -15.08 -5.73
C GLY A 161 2.35 -14.69 -7.18
N ILE A 162 2.04 -15.62 -8.09
CA ILE A 162 2.10 -15.42 -9.55
C ILE A 162 0.68 -14.98 -9.94
N PHE A 163 0.37 -13.73 -9.65
CA PHE A 163 -1.00 -13.21 -9.67
C PHE A 163 -1.43 -12.66 -11.04
N ARG A 164 -0.49 -12.57 -11.99
CA ARG A 164 -0.74 -12.33 -13.41
C ARG A 164 -0.08 -13.42 -14.25
N GLU A 165 -0.31 -13.35 -15.54
CA GLU A 165 0.00 -14.38 -16.51
C GLU A 165 1.49 -14.68 -16.67
N ILE A 166 1.76 -15.93 -17.04
CA ILE A 166 3.07 -16.44 -17.38
C ILE A 166 3.04 -17.24 -18.68
N PHE A 167 4.03 -17.01 -19.54
CA PHE A 167 4.09 -17.64 -20.87
C PHE A 167 5.50 -17.61 -21.45
N ILE A 168 5.75 -18.48 -22.44
CA ILE A 168 6.98 -18.44 -23.24
C ILE A 168 6.64 -17.92 -24.63
N LEU A 169 7.30 -16.84 -25.03
CA LEU A 169 7.26 -16.28 -26.37
C LEU A 169 8.41 -16.86 -27.21
N GLY A 170 8.08 -17.59 -28.26
CA GLY A 170 9.01 -17.99 -29.31
C GLY A 170 9.06 -16.94 -30.40
N VAL A 171 10.21 -16.26 -30.53
CA VAL A 171 10.49 -15.29 -31.60
C VAL A 171 11.47 -15.88 -32.62
N PRO A 172 11.46 -15.42 -33.88
CA PRO A 172 12.51 -15.79 -34.84
C PRO A 172 13.92 -15.44 -34.33
N LYS A 173 14.96 -16.15 -34.77
CA LYS A 173 16.35 -15.87 -34.34
C LYS A 173 16.83 -14.46 -34.69
N VAL A 174 16.27 -13.86 -35.73
CA VAL A 174 16.42 -12.42 -36.00
C VAL A 174 15.04 -11.81 -35.83
N CYS A 175 14.86 -10.96 -34.81
CA CYS A 175 13.54 -10.47 -34.43
C CYS A 175 13.55 -8.98 -34.04
N ILE A 176 12.36 -8.39 -34.06
CA ILE A 176 12.10 -7.08 -33.48
C ILE A 176 11.98 -7.26 -31.96
N ASP A 177 12.84 -6.57 -31.21
CA ASP A 177 12.97 -6.69 -29.75
C ASP A 177 12.19 -5.60 -29.00
N GLU A 178 12.21 -4.38 -29.52
CA GLU A 178 11.60 -3.22 -28.89
C GLU A 178 11.17 -2.23 -29.96
N VAL A 179 9.99 -1.62 -29.80
CA VAL A 179 9.50 -0.53 -30.65
C VAL A 179 9.21 0.69 -29.78
N ASP A 180 9.75 1.83 -30.18
CA ASP A 180 9.61 3.14 -29.56
C ASP A 180 9.04 4.13 -30.59
N LEU A 181 7.99 4.84 -30.20
CA LEU A 181 7.25 5.74 -31.08
C LEU A 181 7.42 7.17 -30.63
N LYS A 182 7.86 8.04 -31.54
CA LYS A 182 7.94 9.48 -31.32
C LYS A 182 7.03 10.21 -32.30
N TYR A 183 6.17 11.05 -31.75
CA TYR A 183 5.21 11.83 -32.51
C TYR A 183 5.63 13.30 -32.54
N PHE A 184 5.56 13.90 -33.72
CA PHE A 184 5.71 15.34 -33.93
C PHE A 184 4.52 15.80 -34.75
N PHE A 185 3.91 16.93 -34.40
CA PHE A 185 2.71 17.40 -35.09
C PHE A 185 2.74 18.91 -35.26
N SER A 186 2.13 19.37 -36.36
CA SER A 186 1.91 20.81 -36.59
C SER A 186 0.95 21.38 -35.56
N ASP A 187 1.01 22.69 -35.28
CA ASP A 187 0.07 23.37 -34.37
C ASP A 187 -1.40 23.15 -34.74
N SER A 188 -1.72 23.03 -36.04
CA SER A 188 -3.08 22.75 -36.52
C SER A 188 -3.55 21.29 -36.32
N LEU A 189 -2.67 20.40 -35.86
CA LEU A 189 -2.90 18.94 -35.75
C LEU A 189 -3.35 18.28 -37.07
N LYS A 190 -3.11 18.92 -38.22
CA LYS A 190 -3.43 18.35 -39.54
C LYS A 190 -2.30 17.52 -40.14
N VAL A 191 -1.09 17.62 -39.60
CA VAL A 191 0.07 16.86 -40.07
C VAL A 191 0.77 16.25 -38.86
N TYR A 192 0.85 14.92 -38.87
CA TYR A 192 1.56 14.14 -37.86
C TYR A 192 2.72 13.40 -38.51
N GLN A 193 3.92 13.65 -38.00
CA GLN A 193 5.12 12.89 -38.30
C GLN A 193 5.32 11.85 -37.19
N THR A 194 5.39 10.59 -37.58
CA THR A 194 5.65 9.48 -36.67
C THR A 194 7.03 8.92 -36.98
N ASN A 195 7.91 8.93 -35.99
CA ASN A 195 9.22 8.29 -36.04
C ASN A 195 9.15 6.99 -35.25
N VAL A 196 9.30 5.89 -35.96
CA VAL A 196 9.32 4.54 -35.40
C VAL A 196 10.77 4.11 -35.23
N ASN A 197 11.24 4.09 -33.99
CA ASN A 197 12.54 3.52 -33.63
C ASN A 197 12.31 2.08 -33.20
N PHE A 198 13.10 1.14 -33.71
CA PHE A 198 13.02 -0.22 -33.23
C PHE A 198 14.36 -0.90 -33.18
N LYS A 199 14.50 -1.76 -32.18
CA LYS A 199 15.68 -2.59 -31.95
C LYS A 199 15.46 -3.94 -32.59
N ILE A 200 16.46 -4.39 -33.35
CA ILE A 200 16.46 -5.70 -33.99
C ILE A 200 17.56 -6.52 -33.33
N ARG A 201 17.24 -7.70 -32.80
CA ARG A 201 18.23 -8.62 -32.23
C ARG A 201 18.56 -9.76 -33.18
N ASN A 202 19.81 -10.18 -33.16
CA ASN A 202 20.30 -11.38 -33.83
C ASN A 202 20.80 -12.37 -32.78
N PHE A 203 20.10 -13.50 -32.66
CA PHE A 203 20.41 -14.60 -31.77
C PHE A 203 21.17 -15.75 -32.47
N ASN A 204 21.50 -15.63 -33.76
CA ASN A 204 22.34 -16.60 -34.49
C ASN A 204 23.82 -16.46 -34.10
N LEU A 205 24.16 -16.79 -32.85
CA LEU A 205 25.54 -16.91 -32.39
C LEU A 205 25.88 -18.41 -32.27
N MET A 206 26.67 -18.95 -33.20
CA MET A 206 27.18 -20.32 -33.05
C MET A 206 28.34 -20.35 -32.06
N LEU A 207 28.26 -21.21 -31.04
CA LEU A 207 29.44 -21.65 -30.28
C LEU A 207 30.11 -22.80 -31.05
N PRO A 208 31.43 -22.82 -31.22
CA PRO A 208 32.10 -23.91 -31.92
C PRO A 208 32.00 -25.20 -31.10
N LYS A 209 31.72 -26.31 -31.78
CA LYS A 209 31.78 -27.66 -31.19
C LYS A 209 33.26 -28.06 -31.01
N GLY A 210 33.77 -27.84 -29.80
CA GLY A 210 34.94 -28.55 -29.25
C GLY A 210 36.32 -27.93 -29.50
N GLY A 211 37.15 -27.93 -28.45
CA GLY A 211 38.61 -27.77 -28.54
C GLY A 211 39.17 -26.42 -28.08
N LYS A 212 39.81 -26.44 -26.90
CA LYS A 212 40.67 -25.43 -26.23
C LYS A 212 41.00 -24.12 -26.97
N ARG A 213 40.64 -23.02 -26.27
CA ARG A 213 41.30 -21.69 -26.19
C ARG A 213 41.93 -21.17 -27.50
N ASP A 214 41.10 -20.61 -28.36
CA ASP A 214 41.27 -19.25 -28.90
C ASP A 214 39.90 -18.80 -29.43
N VAL A 215 39.31 -17.81 -28.76
CA VAL A 215 37.95 -17.33 -29.06
C VAL A 215 38.03 -16.33 -30.21
N GLN A 216 37.82 -16.78 -31.44
CA GLN A 216 37.29 -15.92 -32.49
C GLN A 216 35.81 -16.26 -32.70
N LEU A 217 34.94 -15.33 -32.28
CA LEU A 217 33.52 -15.32 -32.61
C LEU A 217 33.41 -15.25 -34.13
N ILE A 218 32.87 -16.27 -34.80
CA ILE A 218 32.55 -16.18 -36.22
C ILE A 218 31.33 -15.28 -36.35
N GLU A 219 31.57 -14.09 -36.89
CA GLU A 219 30.62 -12.98 -37.00
C GLU A 219 29.52 -13.30 -38.04
N ASN A 220 28.38 -13.85 -37.61
CA ASN A 220 27.21 -14.02 -38.47
C ASN A 220 26.48 -12.68 -38.65
N ILE A 221 27.00 -11.84 -39.53
CA ILE A 221 26.33 -10.63 -39.98
C ILE A 221 25.13 -11.04 -40.83
N VAL A 222 23.93 -10.73 -40.35
CA VAL A 222 22.69 -10.89 -41.13
C VAL A 222 22.27 -9.53 -41.64
N GLU A 223 21.96 -9.46 -42.94
CA GLU A 223 21.43 -8.27 -43.56
C GLU A 223 19.90 -8.34 -43.61
N VAL A 224 19.24 -7.33 -43.06
CA VAL A 224 17.78 -7.27 -42.96
C VAL A 224 17.22 -6.02 -43.63
N GLY A 225 16.17 -6.20 -44.44
CA GLY A 225 15.26 -5.13 -44.82
C GLY A 225 14.22 -4.90 -43.72
N TYR A 226 13.72 -3.67 -43.61
CA TYR A 226 12.76 -3.31 -42.57
C TYR A 226 11.78 -2.24 -43.06
N GLY A 227 10.59 -2.22 -42.47
CA GLY A 227 9.56 -1.25 -42.83
C GLY A 227 8.38 -1.24 -41.86
N VAL A 228 7.44 -0.34 -42.14
CA VAL A 228 6.21 -0.16 -41.37
C VAL A 228 5.01 -0.05 -42.31
N GLU A 229 3.87 -0.55 -41.84
CA GLU A 229 2.55 -0.40 -42.46
C GLU A 229 1.57 0.16 -41.44
N LEU A 230 0.79 1.18 -41.81
CA LEU A 230 -0.27 1.72 -40.95
C LEU A 230 -1.64 1.36 -41.54
N TYR A 231 -2.47 0.73 -40.72
CA TYR A 231 -3.82 0.33 -41.07
C TYR A 231 -4.86 1.09 -40.25
N ASP A 232 -5.96 1.43 -40.91
CA ASP A 232 -7.22 1.82 -40.27
C ASP A 232 -8.07 0.54 -40.12
N PRO A 233 -8.17 -0.04 -38.90
CA PRO A 233 -8.89 -1.29 -38.69
C PRO A 233 -10.40 -1.14 -38.95
N ASP A 234 -11.00 0.00 -38.58
CA ASP A 234 -12.45 0.24 -38.71
C ASP A 234 -12.88 0.29 -40.18
N LYS A 235 -12.00 0.79 -41.06
CA LYS A 235 -12.23 0.84 -42.51
C LYS A 235 -11.61 -0.35 -43.25
N ASN A 236 -10.93 -1.24 -42.54
CA ASN A 236 -10.10 -2.32 -43.10
C ASN A 236 -9.19 -1.82 -44.26
N LYS A 237 -8.52 -0.68 -44.06
CA LYS A 237 -7.79 0.04 -45.12
C LYS A 237 -6.32 0.27 -44.75
N LEU A 238 -5.41 -0.10 -45.66
CA LEU A 238 -4.00 0.31 -45.58
C LEU A 238 -3.89 1.80 -45.92
N LEU A 239 -3.38 2.61 -44.99
CA LEU A 239 -3.23 4.05 -45.16
C LEU A 239 -1.89 4.42 -45.78
N LEU A 240 -0.81 3.79 -45.30
CA LEU A 240 0.55 4.03 -45.79
C LEU A 240 1.43 2.82 -45.56
N LYS A 241 2.46 2.72 -46.41
CA LYS A 241 3.50 1.71 -46.33
C LYS A 241 4.83 2.38 -46.60
N VAL A 242 5.74 2.32 -45.64
CA VAL A 242 7.09 2.89 -45.75
C VAL A 242 8.09 1.79 -45.47
N TYR A 243 8.98 1.55 -46.42
CA TYR A 243 10.09 0.62 -46.25
C TYR A 243 11.38 1.36 -46.59
N SER A 244 12.43 1.09 -45.81
CA SER A 244 13.75 1.57 -46.17
C SER A 244 14.22 0.77 -47.38
N PRO A 245 14.70 1.40 -48.48
CA PRO A 245 15.38 0.66 -49.54
C PRO A 245 16.59 0.01 -48.89
N ILE A 246 16.54 -1.32 -48.78
CA ILE A 246 17.45 -2.22 -48.04
C ILE A 246 18.74 -1.52 -47.55
N LYS A 247 18.64 -0.76 -46.45
CA LYS A 247 19.84 -0.42 -45.68
C LYS A 247 20.15 -1.68 -44.92
N LEU A 248 21.06 -2.46 -45.48
CA LEU A 248 21.57 -3.70 -44.91
C LEU A 248 22.13 -3.36 -43.53
N LEU A 249 21.31 -3.58 -42.51
CA LEU A 249 21.76 -3.41 -41.13
C LEU A 249 22.58 -4.66 -40.84
N LYS A 250 23.89 -4.49 -40.73
CA LYS A 250 24.81 -5.56 -40.35
C LYS A 250 24.65 -5.82 -38.87
N ILE A 251 23.76 -6.75 -38.50
CA ILE A 251 23.45 -6.99 -37.09
C ILE A 251 24.40 -8.04 -36.53
N HIS A 252 25.31 -7.58 -35.68
CA HIS A 252 26.17 -8.45 -34.88
C HIS A 252 25.41 -9.12 -33.73
N ARG A 253 24.69 -8.29 -32.97
CA ARG A 253 23.87 -8.72 -31.82
C ARG A 253 22.63 -7.84 -31.67
N LEU A 254 22.82 -6.53 -31.83
CA LEU A 254 21.77 -5.52 -31.76
C LEU A 254 21.92 -4.54 -32.92
N GLY A 255 20.84 -4.34 -33.67
CA GLY A 255 20.68 -3.29 -34.68
C GLY A 255 19.65 -2.27 -34.22
N ILE A 256 19.82 -1.01 -34.59
CA ILE A 256 18.84 0.05 -34.37
C ILE A 256 18.39 0.56 -35.73
N ALA A 257 17.10 0.47 -35.99
CA ALA A 257 16.47 1.00 -37.19
C ALA A 257 15.54 2.16 -36.83
N ASN A 258 15.41 3.10 -37.76
CA ASN A 258 14.45 4.19 -37.70
C ASN A 258 13.69 4.27 -39.02
N VAL A 259 12.38 4.43 -38.93
CA VAL A 259 11.49 4.72 -40.06
C VAL A 259 10.59 5.88 -39.68
N GLY A 260 10.67 6.97 -40.43
CA GLY A 260 9.78 8.11 -40.31
C GLY A 260 8.70 8.10 -41.39
N PHE A 261 7.47 8.46 -41.03
CA PHE A 261 6.40 8.70 -42.00
C PHE A 261 5.51 9.88 -41.57
N THR A 262 4.82 10.46 -42.55
CA THR A 262 3.92 11.60 -42.34
C THR A 262 2.49 11.20 -42.70
N LEU A 263 1.56 11.41 -41.78
CA LEU A 263 0.13 11.25 -41.98
C LEU A 263 -0.54 12.63 -42.02
N LYS A 264 -1.33 12.88 -43.06
CA LYS A 264 -2.11 14.11 -43.22
C LYS A 264 -3.56 13.87 -42.81
N ASN A 265 -4.12 14.82 -42.07
CA ASN A 265 -5.46 14.82 -41.51
C ASN A 265 -5.83 13.49 -40.82
N PRO A 266 -5.05 13.04 -39.81
CA PRO A 266 -5.45 11.87 -39.03
C PRO A 266 -6.74 12.18 -38.25
N GLU A 267 -7.62 11.19 -38.14
CA GLU A 267 -8.63 11.20 -37.09
C GLU A 267 -7.93 11.08 -35.73
N LEU A 268 -8.16 12.07 -34.87
CA LEU A 268 -7.51 12.17 -33.56
C LEU A 268 -8.22 11.31 -32.53
N TRP A 269 -7.43 10.72 -31.64
CA TRP A 269 -7.92 10.06 -30.44
C TRP A 269 -8.43 11.12 -29.44
N ASN A 270 -9.63 10.93 -28.92
CA ASN A 270 -10.21 11.74 -27.85
C ASN A 270 -11.24 10.91 -27.05
N PHE A 271 -11.86 11.53 -26.04
CA PHE A 271 -12.80 10.85 -25.13
C PHE A 271 -14.08 10.32 -25.79
N TYR A 272 -14.49 10.90 -26.91
CA TYR A 272 -15.73 10.57 -27.62
C TYR A 272 -15.48 9.75 -28.89
N ASN A 273 -14.33 9.97 -29.53
CA ASN A 273 -13.83 9.21 -30.66
C ASN A 273 -12.43 8.67 -30.35
N PRO A 274 -12.31 7.54 -29.64
CA PRO A 274 -11.04 6.93 -29.29
C PRO A 274 -10.40 6.22 -30.49
N LYS A 275 -10.12 6.95 -31.57
CA LYS A 275 -9.61 6.40 -32.82
C LYS A 275 -8.24 5.75 -32.61
N LEU A 276 -8.14 4.48 -33.01
CA LEU A 276 -6.90 3.70 -33.02
C LEU A 276 -6.56 3.25 -34.44
N TYR A 277 -5.26 3.21 -34.72
CA TYR A 277 -4.67 2.67 -35.94
C TYR A 277 -3.79 1.48 -35.58
N GLU A 278 -3.65 0.51 -36.49
CA GLU A 278 -2.74 -0.61 -36.30
C GLU A 278 -1.43 -0.35 -37.06
N LEU A 279 -0.35 -0.13 -36.31
CA LEU A 279 1.01 -0.03 -36.83
C LEU A 279 1.65 -1.41 -36.83
N ARG A 280 1.97 -1.91 -38.02
CA ARG A 280 2.77 -3.13 -38.22
C ARG A 280 4.20 -2.77 -38.52
N VAL A 281 5.12 -3.15 -37.64
CA VAL A 281 6.56 -3.06 -37.87
C VAL A 281 7.06 -4.42 -38.33
N PHE A 282 7.77 -4.51 -39.43
CA PHE A 282 8.23 -5.79 -39.96
C PHE A 282 9.69 -5.76 -40.39
N ILE A 283 10.31 -6.92 -40.34
CA ILE A 283 11.65 -7.18 -40.89
C ILE A 283 11.58 -8.30 -41.93
N ALA A 284 12.45 -8.22 -42.93
CA ALA A 284 12.48 -9.13 -44.06
C ALA A 284 13.92 -9.50 -44.45
N ILE A 285 14.10 -10.74 -44.89
CA ILE A 285 15.35 -11.25 -45.48
C ILE A 285 14.99 -11.75 -46.88
N ASN A 286 15.77 -11.38 -47.89
CA ASN A 286 15.52 -11.78 -49.29
C ASN A 286 14.07 -11.52 -49.74
N ASN A 287 13.54 -10.34 -49.41
CA ASN A 287 12.14 -9.92 -49.66
C ASN A 287 11.05 -10.80 -49.00
N ARG A 288 11.41 -11.71 -48.11
CA ARG A 288 10.47 -12.51 -47.31
C ARG A 288 10.41 -11.95 -45.89
N ARG A 289 9.21 -11.60 -45.41
CA ARG A 289 9.00 -11.22 -44.00
C ARG A 289 9.37 -12.38 -43.09
N ILE A 290 10.14 -12.10 -42.05
CA ILE A 290 10.59 -13.08 -41.08
C ILE A 290 10.05 -12.82 -39.66
N ASP A 291 9.75 -11.56 -39.33
CA ASP A 291 9.12 -11.18 -38.06
C ASP A 291 8.26 -9.92 -38.28
N GLU A 292 7.25 -9.78 -37.43
CA GLU A 292 6.32 -8.65 -37.42
C GLU A 292 5.87 -8.39 -35.99
N ASP A 293 5.82 -7.12 -35.62
CA ASP A 293 5.24 -6.64 -34.36
C ASP A 293 4.05 -5.71 -34.67
N ARG A 294 2.99 -5.81 -33.86
CA ARG A 294 1.72 -5.10 -34.09
C ARG A 294 1.39 -4.24 -32.88
N ILE A 295 1.17 -2.96 -33.11
CA ILE A 295 0.95 -1.97 -32.06
C ILE A 295 -0.27 -1.14 -32.43
N LEU A 296 -1.24 -1.05 -31.52
CA LEU A 296 -2.31 -0.07 -31.64
C LEU A 296 -1.80 1.29 -31.22
N ILE A 297 -1.98 2.29 -32.07
CA ILE A 297 -1.52 3.66 -31.84
C ILE A 297 -2.68 4.64 -32.02
N GLY A 298 -2.67 5.72 -31.26
CA GLY A 298 -3.61 6.83 -31.40
C GLY A 298 -2.86 8.15 -31.57
N TYR A 299 -3.44 9.09 -32.31
CA TYR A 299 -2.90 10.43 -32.50
C TYR A 299 -3.62 11.40 -31.56
N ARG A 300 -2.93 11.89 -30.54
CA ARG A 300 -3.45 12.90 -29.61
C ARG A 300 -2.33 13.80 -29.13
N ASP A 301 -2.64 15.08 -29.01
CA ASP A 301 -1.81 16.07 -28.35
C ASP A 301 -2.20 16.22 -26.85
N PHE A 302 -1.21 16.42 -25.98
CA PHE A 302 -1.39 16.74 -24.57
C PHE A 302 -0.37 17.81 -24.19
N LYS A 303 -0.84 19.01 -23.86
CA LYS A 303 0.00 20.16 -23.55
C LYS A 303 -0.38 20.75 -22.21
N ILE A 304 0.65 21.20 -21.50
CA ILE A 304 0.51 22.10 -20.35
C ILE A 304 0.94 23.47 -20.87
N LYS A 305 0.04 24.46 -20.79
CA LYS A 305 0.30 25.82 -21.26
C LYS A 305 -0.33 26.81 -20.29
N ASP A 306 0.45 27.79 -19.83
CA ASP A 306 0.00 28.86 -18.92
C ASP A 306 -0.70 28.33 -17.66
N GLY A 307 -0.23 27.18 -17.15
CA GLY A 307 -0.81 26.51 -15.99
C GLY A 307 -2.10 25.74 -16.25
N ASP A 308 -2.54 25.58 -17.50
CA ASP A 308 -3.75 24.85 -17.89
C ASP A 308 -3.43 23.59 -18.73
N ILE A 309 -4.35 22.62 -18.73
CA ILE A 309 -4.25 21.40 -19.54
C ILE A 309 -5.05 21.51 -20.85
N TYR A 310 -4.38 21.17 -21.95
CA TYR A 310 -4.98 21.12 -23.28
C TYR A 310 -4.85 19.72 -23.89
N ILE A 311 -5.94 19.24 -24.50
CA ILE A 311 -5.96 18.04 -25.33
C ILE A 311 -6.42 18.43 -26.72
N ASN A 312 -5.64 18.07 -27.73
CA ASN A 312 -5.93 18.42 -29.13
C ASN A 312 -6.22 19.93 -29.32
N ASN A 313 -5.45 20.79 -28.64
CA ASN A 313 -5.60 22.25 -28.56
C ASN A 313 -6.87 22.79 -27.86
N GLU A 314 -7.67 21.95 -27.22
CA GLU A 314 -8.82 22.37 -26.42
C GLU A 314 -8.48 22.32 -24.94
N LYS A 315 -8.83 23.37 -24.18
CA LYS A 315 -8.68 23.38 -22.72
C LYS A 315 -9.68 22.37 -22.14
N VAL A 316 -9.22 21.47 -21.29
CA VAL A 316 -10.04 20.40 -20.73
C VAL A 316 -9.89 20.30 -19.22
N LYS A 317 -11.00 20.09 -18.52
CA LYS A 317 -11.01 19.63 -17.13
C LYS A 317 -11.07 18.10 -17.13
N LEU A 318 -10.17 17.47 -16.38
CA LEU A 318 -10.10 16.02 -16.25
C LEU A 318 -10.76 15.56 -14.94
N TRP A 319 -11.81 14.77 -15.09
CA TRP A 319 -12.49 14.09 -14.01
C TRP A 319 -11.89 12.71 -13.86
N GLY A 320 -11.08 12.57 -12.81
CA GLY A 320 -10.33 11.39 -12.47
C GLY A 320 -10.98 10.55 -11.38
N ILE A 321 -10.69 9.25 -11.41
CA ILE A 321 -10.98 8.34 -10.30
C ILE A 321 -9.78 7.44 -10.02
N LEU A 322 -9.53 7.13 -8.75
CA LEU A 322 -8.52 6.16 -8.37
C LEU A 322 -9.07 4.73 -8.51
N TYR A 323 -8.35 3.88 -9.23
CA TYR A 323 -8.69 2.48 -9.46
C TYR A 323 -7.69 1.54 -8.79
N GLN A 324 -8.17 0.52 -8.08
CA GLN A 324 -7.33 -0.45 -7.41
C GLN A 324 -7.71 -1.89 -7.79
N GLU A 325 -6.72 -2.70 -8.14
CA GLU A 325 -6.91 -4.11 -8.49
C GLU A 325 -7.06 -4.97 -7.22
N ASP A 326 -8.28 -5.02 -6.68
CA ASP A 326 -8.69 -5.95 -5.63
C ASP A 326 -10.16 -6.32 -5.82
N TYR A 327 -10.45 -7.62 -5.75
CA TYR A 327 -11.80 -8.16 -5.97
C TYR A 327 -12.11 -9.32 -5.02
N PRO A 328 -13.33 -9.40 -4.43
CA PRO A 328 -13.71 -10.47 -3.52
C PRO A 328 -13.52 -11.86 -4.13
N GLY A 329 -12.79 -12.72 -3.44
CA GLY A 329 -12.53 -14.09 -3.91
C GLY A 329 -11.41 -14.22 -4.95
N LEU A 330 -10.95 -13.13 -5.55
CA LEU A 330 -9.82 -13.10 -6.50
C LEU A 330 -8.60 -12.34 -5.98
N GLY A 331 -8.75 -11.50 -4.94
CA GLY A 331 -7.67 -10.64 -4.46
C GLY A 331 -7.15 -9.77 -5.61
N SER A 332 -5.84 -9.73 -5.82
CA SER A 332 -5.23 -9.01 -6.96
C SER A 332 -5.15 -9.82 -8.26
N ALA A 333 -5.62 -11.07 -8.29
CA ALA A 333 -5.63 -11.93 -9.48
C ALA A 333 -6.93 -11.74 -10.27
N LEU A 334 -7.22 -10.51 -10.70
CA LEU A 334 -8.44 -10.18 -11.44
C LEU A 334 -8.48 -10.87 -12.80
N ASN A 335 -9.69 -11.17 -13.29
CA ASN A 335 -9.91 -11.63 -14.65
C ASN A 335 -10.20 -10.46 -15.60
N TRP A 336 -10.11 -10.72 -16.89
CA TRP A 336 -10.26 -9.73 -17.96
C TRP A 336 -11.62 -9.03 -17.96
N ASN A 337 -12.69 -9.80 -17.76
CA ASN A 337 -14.06 -9.32 -17.78
C ASN A 337 -14.31 -8.31 -16.66
N ILE A 338 -13.80 -8.57 -15.45
CA ILE A 338 -13.93 -7.64 -14.32
C ILE A 338 -13.20 -6.33 -14.63
N ILE A 339 -11.99 -6.39 -15.19
CA ILE A 339 -11.23 -5.17 -15.52
C ILE A 339 -11.99 -4.35 -16.58
N GLU A 340 -12.54 -5.00 -17.61
CA GLU A 340 -13.33 -4.33 -18.66
C GLU A 340 -14.65 -3.77 -18.13
N GLU A 341 -15.40 -4.54 -17.34
CA GLU A 341 -16.64 -4.08 -16.69
C GLU A 341 -16.39 -2.87 -15.79
N ASP A 342 -15.31 -2.89 -14.99
CA ASP A 342 -14.94 -1.78 -14.13
C ASP A 342 -14.61 -0.53 -14.97
N ILE A 343 -13.85 -0.65 -16.06
CA ILE A 343 -13.52 0.47 -16.97
C ILE A 343 -14.77 1.02 -17.67
N VAL A 344 -15.65 0.15 -18.18
CA VAL A 344 -16.90 0.55 -18.83
C VAL A 344 -17.79 1.30 -17.85
N LYS A 345 -17.93 0.80 -16.61
CA LYS A 345 -18.68 1.50 -15.56
C LYS A 345 -18.05 2.86 -15.24
N ILE A 346 -16.73 2.94 -15.08
CA ILE A 346 -16.04 4.22 -14.84
C ILE A 346 -16.33 5.22 -15.97
N LYS A 347 -16.31 4.78 -17.23
CA LYS A 347 -16.65 5.63 -18.38
C LYS A 347 -18.10 6.13 -18.32
N ASN A 348 -19.04 5.24 -18.00
CA ASN A 348 -20.46 5.56 -17.92
C ASN A 348 -20.77 6.55 -16.78
N LEU A 349 -19.99 6.52 -15.69
CA LEU A 349 -20.04 7.53 -14.63
C LEU A 349 -19.49 8.91 -15.05
N GLY A 350 -19.01 9.05 -16.29
CA GLY A 350 -18.51 10.29 -16.86
C GLY A 350 -17.07 10.64 -16.51
N PHE A 351 -16.31 9.72 -15.89
CA PHE A 351 -14.89 9.91 -15.68
C PHE A 351 -14.11 9.76 -17.00
N ASN A 352 -13.12 10.61 -17.20
CA ASN A 352 -12.28 10.65 -18.39
C ASN A 352 -10.79 10.44 -18.08
N LEU A 353 -10.44 10.23 -16.81
CA LEU A 353 -9.10 9.92 -16.32
C LEU A 353 -9.18 8.82 -15.26
N ILE A 354 -8.21 7.89 -15.27
CA ILE A 354 -8.02 6.93 -14.19
C ILE A 354 -6.60 7.04 -13.64
N GLN A 355 -6.48 7.19 -12.32
CA GLN A 355 -5.20 7.05 -11.63
C GLN A 355 -5.06 5.61 -11.12
N CYS A 356 -3.98 4.94 -11.50
CA CYS A 356 -3.67 3.61 -10.98
C CYS A 356 -3.33 3.70 -9.48
N GLY A 357 -4.00 2.88 -8.67
CA GLY A 357 -3.93 2.88 -7.21
C GLY A 357 -2.61 2.32 -6.69
N TYR A 358 -1.61 3.19 -6.56
CA TYR A 358 -0.35 2.92 -5.86
C TYR A 358 0.49 1.73 -6.38
N TYR A 359 0.27 1.28 -7.62
CA TYR A 359 1.12 0.33 -8.35
C TYR A 359 0.69 0.29 -9.84
N PRO A 360 1.53 -0.23 -10.75
CA PRO A 360 1.15 -0.51 -12.12
C PRO A 360 -0.02 -1.46 -12.23
N SER A 361 -1.02 -1.04 -13.00
CA SER A 361 -2.13 -1.90 -13.39
C SER A 361 -1.68 -2.96 -14.39
N HIS A 362 -2.57 -3.90 -14.63
CA HIS A 362 -2.44 -4.97 -15.59
C HIS A 362 -2.21 -4.40 -17.00
N PRO A 363 -1.31 -4.94 -17.85
CA PRO A 363 -1.09 -4.41 -19.21
C PRO A 363 -2.37 -4.21 -20.05
N TYR A 364 -3.32 -5.15 -19.94
CA TYR A 364 -4.62 -5.05 -20.62
C TYR A 364 -5.48 -3.86 -20.16
N PHE A 365 -5.30 -3.36 -18.93
CA PHE A 365 -5.98 -2.17 -18.43
C PHE A 365 -5.74 -0.97 -19.36
N PHE A 366 -4.50 -0.72 -19.78
CA PHE A 366 -4.18 0.41 -20.65
C PHE A 366 -4.69 0.24 -22.08
N LYS A 367 -4.77 -1.01 -22.56
CA LYS A 367 -5.45 -1.31 -23.85
C LYS A 367 -6.93 -0.96 -23.80
N LEU A 368 -7.59 -1.25 -22.68
CA LEU A 368 -8.99 -0.89 -22.48
C LEU A 368 -9.14 0.62 -22.36
N CYS A 369 -8.26 1.32 -21.63
CA CYS A 369 -8.25 2.78 -21.58
C CYS A 369 -8.09 3.42 -22.98
N ASP A 370 -7.19 2.87 -23.81
CA ASP A 370 -7.02 3.30 -25.21
C ASP A 370 -8.31 3.10 -26.02
N ARG A 371 -8.98 1.94 -25.88
CA ARG A 371 -10.21 1.59 -26.62
C ARG A 371 -11.42 2.38 -26.18
N TYR A 372 -11.60 2.61 -24.88
CA TYR A 372 -12.78 3.27 -24.30
C TYR A 372 -12.63 4.80 -24.19
N GLY A 373 -11.49 5.36 -24.60
CA GLY A 373 -11.31 6.81 -24.58
C GLY A 373 -11.21 7.36 -23.16
N ILE A 374 -10.36 6.75 -22.33
CA ILE A 374 -10.09 7.18 -20.95
C ILE A 374 -8.59 7.38 -20.81
N LEU A 375 -8.17 8.50 -20.21
CA LEU A 375 -6.76 8.74 -19.92
C LEU A 375 -6.30 7.98 -18.68
N ALA A 376 -4.99 7.74 -18.57
CA ALA A 376 -4.41 7.04 -17.43
C ALA A 376 -3.17 7.74 -16.86
N ILE A 377 -3.04 7.68 -15.54
CA ILE A 377 -1.79 7.96 -14.80
C ILE A 377 -1.32 6.65 -14.18
N GLU A 378 -0.20 6.13 -14.67
CA GLU A 378 0.44 4.92 -14.13
C GLU A 378 1.49 5.30 -13.10
N SER A 379 1.51 4.63 -11.94
CA SER A 379 2.32 5.06 -10.78
C SER A 379 3.19 3.96 -10.20
N LEU A 380 4.37 4.34 -9.69
CA LEU A 380 5.23 3.48 -8.89
C LEU A 380 4.58 3.09 -7.54
N PRO A 381 4.91 1.92 -6.96
CA PRO A 381 4.42 1.52 -5.64
C PRO A 381 5.12 2.20 -4.46
N LEU A 382 5.11 3.53 -4.48
CA LEU A 382 5.80 4.41 -3.54
C LEU A 382 4.79 5.27 -2.79
N TRP A 383 4.47 4.86 -1.56
CA TRP A 383 3.53 5.56 -0.69
C TRP A 383 3.95 5.46 0.78
N ASN A 384 3.75 6.56 1.54
CA ASN A 384 4.06 6.67 2.99
C ASN A 384 5.49 6.23 3.36
N VAL A 385 6.49 6.72 2.63
CA VAL A 385 7.91 6.37 2.85
C VAL A 385 8.64 7.46 3.67
N PRO A 386 9.28 7.13 4.80
CA PRO A 386 10.19 8.05 5.49
C PRO A 386 11.40 8.41 4.62
N ALA A 387 11.83 9.68 4.61
CA ALA A 387 12.88 10.13 3.68
C ALA A 387 14.23 9.42 3.86
N VAL A 388 14.53 8.96 5.08
CA VAL A 388 15.77 8.23 5.39
C VAL A 388 15.92 6.94 4.56
N HIS A 389 14.82 6.33 4.12
CA HIS A 389 14.88 5.12 3.30
C HIS A 389 15.32 5.40 1.86
N PHE A 390 15.15 6.61 1.35
CA PHE A 390 15.64 6.97 0.00
C PHE A 390 17.17 7.00 -0.11
N LYS A 391 17.90 7.06 1.01
CA LYS A 391 19.36 6.89 1.02
C LYS A 391 19.80 5.45 0.71
N ASN A 392 18.91 4.48 0.84
CA ASN A 392 19.24 3.09 0.61
C ASN A 392 19.44 2.83 -0.89
N LYS A 393 20.68 2.51 -1.28
CA LYS A 393 21.04 2.23 -2.68
C LYS A 393 20.15 1.17 -3.33
N ARG A 394 19.83 0.10 -2.61
CA ARG A 394 18.99 -0.99 -3.12
C ARG A 394 17.55 -0.53 -3.37
N PHE A 395 17.01 0.29 -2.47
CA PHE A 395 15.68 0.87 -2.65
C PHE A 395 15.64 1.68 -3.95
N LYS A 396 16.61 2.60 -4.14
CA LYS A 396 16.71 3.43 -5.34
C LYS A 396 16.87 2.63 -6.63
N GLU A 397 17.76 1.62 -6.63
CA GLU A 397 17.96 0.76 -7.79
C GLU A 397 16.69 0.02 -8.19
N ILE A 398 15.92 -0.49 -7.22
CA ILE A 398 14.63 -1.12 -7.46
C ILE A 398 13.66 -0.09 -8.05
N SER A 399 13.52 1.11 -7.47
CA SER A 399 12.64 2.16 -8.00
C SER A 399 12.92 2.51 -9.46
N ILE A 400 14.20 2.71 -9.78
CA ILE A 400 14.66 3.10 -11.11
C ILE A 400 14.39 1.97 -12.12
N ASN A 401 14.65 0.72 -11.73
CA ASN A 401 14.35 -0.42 -12.58
C ASN A 401 12.85 -0.55 -12.82
N TYR A 402 12.04 -0.36 -11.78
CA TYR A 402 10.60 -0.38 -11.85
C TYR A 402 10.06 0.68 -12.83
N LEU A 403 10.56 1.91 -12.73
CA LEU A 403 10.21 3.00 -13.65
C LEU A 403 10.60 2.67 -15.10
N LYS A 404 11.77 2.08 -15.31
CA LYS A 404 12.21 1.65 -16.65
C LYS A 404 11.33 0.55 -17.21
N GLU A 405 10.95 -0.43 -16.39
CA GLU A 405 10.09 -1.55 -16.79
C GLU A 405 8.71 -1.08 -17.24
N ILE A 406 8.05 -0.21 -16.47
CA ILE A 406 6.71 0.31 -16.82
C ILE A 406 6.74 1.21 -18.06
N ILE A 407 7.72 2.12 -18.16
CA ILE A 407 7.84 2.99 -19.35
C ILE A 407 8.11 2.13 -20.59
N GLN A 408 9.02 1.16 -20.49
CA GLN A 408 9.34 0.29 -21.62
C GLN A 408 8.13 -0.53 -22.08
N ARG A 409 7.29 -0.98 -21.15
CA ARG A 409 6.09 -1.78 -21.43
C ARG A 409 4.98 -0.92 -22.04
N ASP A 410 4.68 0.23 -21.43
CA ASP A 410 3.40 0.91 -21.63
C ASP A 410 3.48 2.25 -22.40
N ARG A 411 4.68 2.79 -22.69
CA ARG A 411 4.84 4.09 -23.38
C ARG A 411 4.11 4.24 -24.72
N ASN A 412 3.74 3.14 -25.37
CA ASN A 412 3.06 3.16 -26.66
C ASN A 412 1.54 3.35 -26.52
N HIS A 413 0.98 3.25 -25.30
CA HIS A 413 -0.44 3.53 -25.04
C HIS A 413 -0.75 5.02 -25.20
N VAL A 414 -1.78 5.33 -25.97
CA VAL A 414 -2.22 6.72 -26.21
C VAL A 414 -2.90 7.30 -24.97
N SER A 415 -3.57 6.47 -24.18
CA SER A 415 -4.27 6.84 -22.94
C SER A 415 -3.34 7.33 -21.84
N ILE A 416 -2.08 6.86 -21.79
CA ILE A 416 -1.14 7.28 -20.75
C ILE A 416 -0.71 8.72 -21.00
N VAL A 417 -0.97 9.58 -20.01
CA VAL A 417 -0.61 11.01 -20.04
C VAL A 417 0.47 11.38 -19.05
N SER A 418 0.70 10.58 -18.01
CA SER A 418 1.70 10.89 -17.00
C SER A 418 2.19 9.66 -16.24
N TRP A 419 3.41 9.76 -15.73
CA TRP A 419 4.08 8.75 -14.93
C TRP A 419 4.21 9.21 -13.47
N GLY A 420 3.52 8.52 -12.57
CA GLY A 420 3.50 8.81 -11.13
C GLY A 420 4.75 8.29 -10.42
N LEU A 421 5.48 9.20 -9.77
CA LEU A 421 6.73 8.90 -9.05
C LEU A 421 6.51 8.57 -7.56
N GLY A 422 5.26 8.35 -7.17
CA GLY A 422 4.84 8.07 -5.80
C GLY A 422 4.13 9.25 -5.14
N GLY A 423 3.89 9.15 -3.84
CA GLY A 423 3.21 10.20 -3.10
C GLY A 423 3.18 10.02 -1.58
N GLU A 424 2.83 11.08 -0.87
CA GLU A 424 2.69 11.11 0.60
C GLU A 424 3.91 10.58 1.38
N PHE A 425 5.10 10.66 0.80
CA PHE A 425 6.34 10.50 1.55
C PHE A 425 6.81 11.84 2.12
N GLU A 426 7.89 11.85 2.90
CA GLU A 426 8.45 13.06 3.53
C GLU A 426 9.15 13.98 2.50
N SER A 427 8.35 14.59 1.63
CA SER A 427 8.75 15.35 0.43
C SER A 427 9.38 16.72 0.70
N THR A 428 9.36 17.18 1.95
CA THR A 428 10.07 18.41 2.37
C THR A 428 11.56 18.17 2.65
N ASN A 429 11.96 16.91 2.78
CA ASN A 429 13.31 16.48 3.12
C ASN A 429 14.22 16.43 1.88
N ALA A 430 15.48 16.88 2.02
CA ALA A 430 16.45 16.90 0.94
C ALA A 430 16.74 15.51 0.34
N ASP A 431 16.71 14.45 1.15
CA ASP A 431 16.91 13.08 0.66
C ASP A 431 15.79 12.66 -0.31
N ALA A 432 14.54 13.04 -0.01
CA ALA A 432 13.40 12.79 -0.88
C ALA A 432 13.48 13.63 -2.16
N VAL A 433 13.85 14.91 -2.05
CA VAL A 433 14.05 15.79 -3.22
C VAL A 433 15.11 15.21 -4.16
N ASN A 434 16.28 14.83 -3.65
CA ASN A 434 17.35 14.24 -4.47
C ASN A 434 16.90 12.95 -5.17
N TYR A 435 16.15 12.10 -4.47
CA TYR A 435 15.60 10.87 -5.01
C TYR A 435 14.58 11.14 -6.14
N VAL A 436 13.66 12.08 -5.93
CA VAL A 436 12.68 12.45 -6.96
C VAL A 436 13.35 13.07 -8.17
N THR A 437 14.36 13.93 -7.98
CA THR A 437 15.16 14.50 -9.08
C THR A 437 15.80 13.39 -9.93
N GLU A 438 16.42 12.39 -9.30
CA GLU A 438 17.02 11.23 -9.99
C GLU A 438 15.97 10.46 -10.81
N LEU A 439 14.75 10.26 -10.28
CA LEU A 439 13.66 9.61 -11.01
C LEU A 439 13.15 10.46 -12.18
N VAL A 440 13.02 11.78 -12.01
CA VAL A 440 12.61 12.70 -13.08
C VAL A 440 13.63 12.70 -14.22
N GLU A 441 14.93 12.69 -13.91
CA GLU A 441 16.00 12.58 -14.92
C GLU A 441 15.92 11.26 -15.69
N VAL A 442 15.71 10.14 -14.97
CA VAL A 442 15.52 8.83 -15.61
C VAL A 442 14.28 8.84 -16.50
N LEU A 443 13.15 9.38 -16.03
CA LEU A 443 11.93 9.51 -16.80
C LEU A 443 12.19 10.31 -18.08
N LYS A 444 12.72 11.53 -17.99
CA LYS A 444 12.99 12.43 -19.13
C LYS A 444 13.96 11.82 -20.14
N SER A 445 14.84 10.92 -19.71
CA SER A 445 15.74 10.17 -20.61
C SER A 445 15.04 9.09 -21.44
N LYS A 446 13.82 8.68 -21.05
CA LYS A 446 13.07 7.55 -21.63
C LYS A 446 11.78 7.97 -22.31
N ASP A 447 11.06 8.92 -21.73
CA ASP A 447 9.77 9.41 -22.20
C ASP A 447 9.65 10.91 -21.87
N LEU A 448 8.96 11.66 -22.73
CA LEU A 448 8.75 13.10 -22.57
C LEU A 448 7.42 13.45 -21.88
N ARG A 449 6.56 12.45 -21.64
CA ARG A 449 5.32 12.65 -20.85
C ARG A 449 5.66 13.16 -19.45
N PRO A 450 4.82 14.05 -18.88
CA PRO A 450 5.07 14.68 -17.59
C PRO A 450 5.15 13.68 -16.43
N SER A 451 5.97 14.02 -15.44
CA SER A 451 5.98 13.38 -14.12
C SER A 451 4.77 13.81 -13.29
N PHE A 452 4.23 12.88 -12.49
CA PHE A 452 3.15 13.13 -11.53
C PHE A 452 3.60 12.77 -10.11
N PHE A 453 3.13 13.53 -9.12
CA PHE A 453 3.38 13.31 -7.70
C PHE A 453 2.20 13.80 -6.88
N SER A 454 1.80 13.07 -5.83
CA SER A 454 0.73 13.50 -4.92
C SER A 454 1.30 13.82 -3.54
N SER A 455 1.00 15.00 -2.99
CA SER A 455 1.40 15.39 -1.64
C SER A 455 0.21 15.51 -0.69
N ARG A 456 0.44 15.28 0.60
CA ARG A 456 -0.44 15.74 1.70
C ARG A 456 0.00 17.11 2.23
N ILE A 457 1.27 17.48 2.01
CA ILE A 457 1.91 18.64 2.61
C ILE A 457 1.63 19.86 1.73
N ILE A 458 1.05 20.90 2.32
CA ILE A 458 0.78 22.17 1.63
C ILE A 458 1.94 23.14 1.83
N LYS A 459 2.39 23.28 3.09
CA LYS A 459 3.44 24.23 3.47
C LYS A 459 4.82 23.63 3.22
N ASN A 460 5.70 24.37 2.55
CA ASN A 460 7.09 23.99 2.30
C ASN A 460 7.28 22.70 1.48
N GLU A 461 6.31 22.33 0.66
CA GLU A 461 6.41 21.20 -0.26
C GLU A 461 7.48 21.44 -1.35
N LYS A 462 8.55 20.64 -1.33
CA LYS A 462 9.73 20.81 -2.20
C LYS A 462 9.77 19.85 -3.39
N CYS A 463 9.24 18.64 -3.26
CA CYS A 463 9.17 17.71 -4.39
C CYS A 463 8.21 18.24 -5.46
N ALA A 464 7.17 18.98 -5.09
CA ALA A 464 6.28 19.61 -6.07
C ALA A 464 6.98 20.67 -6.94
N ASP A 465 8.11 21.26 -6.52
CA ASP A 465 8.85 22.25 -7.33
C ASP A 465 9.44 21.59 -8.60
N ILE A 466 9.91 20.35 -8.48
CA ILE A 466 10.60 19.61 -9.55
C ILE A 466 9.69 18.74 -10.42
N ILE A 467 8.45 18.51 -9.99
CA ILE A 467 7.47 17.68 -10.69
C ILE A 467 6.67 18.53 -11.71
N ASP A 468 6.37 17.95 -12.86
CA ASP A 468 5.60 18.63 -13.92
C ASP A 468 4.11 18.76 -13.54
N LEU A 469 3.52 17.71 -12.96
CA LEU A 469 2.12 17.65 -12.50
C LEU A 469 2.02 17.36 -10.98
N PRO A 470 2.23 18.35 -10.10
CA PRO A 470 2.13 18.15 -8.66
C PRO A 470 0.68 18.27 -8.16
N GLY A 471 0.17 17.19 -7.57
CA GLY A 471 -1.17 17.12 -6.99
C GLY A 471 -1.20 17.26 -5.47
N ILE A 472 -2.28 17.86 -4.96
CA ILE A 472 -2.58 17.95 -3.53
C ILE A 472 -3.69 16.95 -3.14
N ASN A 473 -3.46 16.23 -2.05
CA ASN A 473 -4.44 15.36 -1.41
C ASN A 473 -5.19 16.14 -0.33
N VAL A 474 -6.51 16.15 -0.43
CA VAL A 474 -7.41 16.91 0.43
C VAL A 474 -8.10 15.94 1.39
N TYR A 475 -7.77 16.07 2.69
CA TYR A 475 -8.35 15.29 3.78
C TYR A 475 -9.13 16.21 4.71
N THR A 476 -10.35 16.56 4.31
CA THR A 476 -11.29 17.32 5.13
C THR A 476 -12.71 16.79 4.89
N ASN A 477 -13.64 17.15 5.78
CA ASN A 477 -15.07 16.92 5.63
C ASN A 477 -15.81 18.24 5.28
N SER A 478 -15.09 19.36 5.12
CA SER A 478 -15.63 20.69 4.87
C SER A 478 -15.26 21.19 3.48
N SER A 479 -16.26 21.56 2.68
CA SER A 479 -16.06 22.10 1.33
C SER A 479 -15.37 23.47 1.33
N ASP A 480 -15.49 24.20 2.44
CA ASP A 480 -14.84 25.50 2.59
C ASP A 480 -13.35 25.34 2.92
N GLU A 481 -12.99 24.42 3.82
CA GLU A 481 -11.58 24.07 4.07
C GLU A 481 -10.92 23.52 2.79
N MET A 482 -11.64 22.71 2.01
CA MET A 482 -11.17 22.24 0.71
C MET A 482 -10.83 23.42 -0.22
N LYS A 483 -11.70 24.43 -0.29
CA LYS A 483 -11.45 25.63 -1.10
C LYS A 483 -10.19 26.38 -0.63
N GLU A 484 -10.00 26.51 0.67
CA GLU A 484 -8.81 27.16 1.24
C GLU A 484 -7.53 26.42 0.85
N ILE A 485 -7.52 25.08 0.98
CA ILE A 485 -6.38 24.22 0.60
C ILE A 485 -6.06 24.38 -0.89
N ILE A 486 -7.07 24.32 -1.75
CA ILE A 486 -6.93 24.48 -3.20
C ILE A 486 -6.35 25.86 -3.54
N SER A 487 -6.88 26.91 -2.91
CA SER A 487 -6.42 28.30 -3.13
C SER A 487 -4.95 28.47 -2.71
N MET A 488 -4.57 27.90 -1.57
CA MET A 488 -3.18 27.93 -1.10
C MET A 488 -2.24 27.19 -2.06
N TRP A 489 -2.69 26.06 -2.62
CA TRP A 489 -1.90 25.29 -3.58
C TRP A 489 -1.71 26.04 -4.90
N LYS A 490 -2.78 26.61 -5.47
CA LYS A 490 -2.70 27.43 -6.70
C LYS A 490 -1.82 28.66 -6.51
N MET A 491 -1.92 29.33 -5.37
CA MET A 491 -1.05 30.48 -5.05
C MET A 491 0.43 30.10 -4.99
N ARG A 492 0.76 28.88 -4.52
CA ARG A 492 2.14 28.39 -4.46
C ARG A 492 2.68 28.00 -5.84
N PHE A 493 1.83 27.42 -6.69
CA PHE A 493 2.21 26.91 -8.02
C PHE A 493 1.35 27.52 -9.13
N PRO A 494 1.42 28.84 -9.38
CA PRO A 494 0.54 29.51 -10.34
C PRO A 494 0.74 29.02 -11.78
N GLU A 495 1.99 28.73 -12.15
CA GLU A 495 2.41 28.28 -13.49
C GLU A 495 2.15 26.78 -13.76
N LYS A 496 1.63 26.04 -12.77
CA LYS A 496 1.37 24.60 -12.90
C LYS A 496 -0.14 24.31 -12.90
N PRO A 497 -0.56 23.22 -13.56
CA PRO A 497 -1.92 22.73 -13.47
C PRO A 497 -2.36 22.51 -12.03
N LEU A 498 -3.58 22.94 -11.72
CA LEU A 498 -4.17 22.75 -10.40
C LEU A 498 -4.78 21.35 -10.33
N ILE A 499 -4.10 20.47 -9.60
CA ILE A 499 -4.46 19.06 -9.50
C ILE A 499 -4.86 18.72 -8.08
N ILE A 500 -6.11 18.31 -7.90
CA ILE A 500 -6.60 17.69 -6.68
C ILE A 500 -6.40 16.18 -6.86
N SER A 501 -5.26 15.66 -6.40
CA SER A 501 -4.88 14.28 -6.66
C SER A 501 -5.67 13.26 -5.85
N ARG A 502 -6.26 13.66 -4.71
CA ARG A 502 -7.19 12.84 -3.94
C ARG A 502 -8.15 13.71 -3.15
N TYR A 503 -9.42 13.34 -3.16
CA TYR A 503 -10.42 13.77 -2.19
C TYR A 503 -11.45 12.65 -2.04
N GLY A 504 -12.05 12.55 -0.87
CA GLY A 504 -13.02 11.49 -0.57
C GLY A 504 -13.17 11.31 0.93
N ILE A 505 -14.20 10.57 1.31
CA ILE A 505 -14.52 10.34 2.72
C ILE A 505 -14.94 8.88 2.92
N ASP A 506 -14.34 8.23 3.91
CA ASP A 506 -14.65 6.83 4.24
C ASP A 506 -15.83 6.74 5.21
N LEU A 507 -16.50 5.58 5.22
CA LEU A 507 -17.66 5.36 6.06
C LEU A 507 -17.34 5.23 7.56
N PHE A 508 -16.12 4.84 7.93
CA PHE A 508 -15.79 4.58 9.34
C PHE A 508 -15.51 5.86 10.12
N SER A 509 -14.91 6.87 9.49
CA SER A 509 -14.64 8.17 10.12
C SER A 509 -15.86 9.09 10.21
N THR A 510 -17.01 8.68 9.66
CA THR A 510 -18.19 9.56 9.45
C THR A 510 -19.43 9.22 10.25
N GLY A 511 -19.44 8.13 11.03
CA GLY A 511 -20.64 7.67 11.74
C GLY A 511 -20.45 7.44 13.24
N PRO A 512 -21.38 7.87 14.12
CA PRO A 512 -21.21 7.74 15.58
C PRO A 512 -21.27 6.31 16.11
N ASP A 513 -21.87 5.38 15.37
CA ASP A 513 -21.93 3.94 15.67
C ASP A 513 -20.93 3.11 14.83
N GLY A 514 -20.25 3.72 13.87
CA GLY A 514 -19.31 3.10 12.94
C GLY A 514 -19.92 2.09 11.96
N ARG A 515 -21.17 1.66 12.15
CA ARG A 515 -21.82 0.60 11.35
C ARG A 515 -22.11 1.12 9.95
N MET A 516 -21.85 0.31 8.92
CA MET A 516 -22.25 0.63 7.54
C MET A 516 -23.78 0.62 7.41
N THR A 517 -24.42 1.72 7.77
CA THR A 517 -25.86 1.95 7.66
C THR A 517 -26.16 2.77 6.41
N GLN A 518 -27.41 2.72 5.95
CA GLN A 518 -27.88 3.56 4.84
C GLN A 518 -27.60 5.04 5.08
N SER A 519 -27.70 5.51 6.32
CA SER A 519 -27.47 6.91 6.65
C SER A 519 -26.00 7.33 6.53
N LEU A 520 -25.03 6.43 6.75
CA LEU A 520 -23.61 6.76 6.50
C LEU A 520 -23.31 6.84 5.02
N MET A 521 -23.88 5.95 4.22
CA MET A 521 -23.78 6.03 2.75
C MET A 521 -24.40 7.33 2.21
N ASN A 522 -25.53 7.75 2.79
CA ASN A 522 -26.15 9.03 2.47
C ASN A 522 -25.24 10.21 2.88
N TYR A 523 -24.62 10.16 4.06
CA TYR A 523 -23.69 11.21 4.51
C TYR A 523 -22.45 11.33 3.62
N GLN A 524 -21.85 10.20 3.23
CA GLN A 524 -20.76 10.17 2.23
C GLN A 524 -21.19 10.88 0.95
N ALA A 525 -22.39 10.59 0.45
CA ALA A 525 -22.90 11.19 -0.78
C ALA A 525 -23.13 12.70 -0.68
N VAL A 526 -23.66 13.21 0.44
CA VAL A 526 -23.82 14.67 0.66
C VAL A 526 -22.48 15.40 0.65
N ILE A 527 -21.46 14.83 1.30
CA ILE A 527 -20.12 15.44 1.33
C ILE A 527 -19.48 15.40 -0.05
N LEU A 528 -19.55 14.26 -0.74
CA LEU A 528 -19.03 14.15 -2.10
C LEU A 528 -19.73 15.10 -3.06
N GLU A 529 -21.05 15.25 -2.99
CA GLU A 529 -21.81 16.25 -3.74
C GLU A 529 -21.29 17.67 -3.49
N SER A 530 -21.10 18.03 -2.22
CA SER A 530 -20.60 19.34 -1.82
C SER A 530 -19.19 19.62 -2.36
N PHE A 531 -18.27 18.65 -2.25
CA PHE A 531 -16.92 18.76 -2.81
C PHE A 531 -16.95 18.88 -4.33
N TYR A 532 -17.71 18.01 -4.99
CA TYR A 532 -17.78 17.98 -6.44
C TYR A 532 -18.35 19.28 -7.01
N ASN A 533 -19.43 19.81 -6.42
CA ASN A 533 -20.01 21.10 -6.81
C ASN A 533 -19.00 22.24 -6.63
N LYS A 534 -18.20 22.20 -5.55
CA LYS A 534 -17.15 23.20 -5.33
C LYS A 534 -16.09 23.18 -6.43
N ILE A 535 -15.60 21.99 -6.77
CA ILE A 535 -14.62 21.78 -7.84
C ILE A 535 -15.21 22.13 -9.21
N LEU A 536 -16.48 21.79 -9.45
CA LEU A 536 -17.19 22.11 -10.69
C LEU A 536 -17.28 23.63 -10.88
N SER A 537 -17.58 24.36 -9.80
CA SER A 537 -17.68 25.83 -9.81
C SER A 537 -16.34 26.56 -9.94
N ASP A 538 -15.22 25.87 -9.75
CA ASP A 538 -13.88 26.46 -9.79
C ASP A 538 -13.25 26.27 -11.19
N PRO A 539 -13.11 27.34 -12.00
CA PRO A 539 -12.58 27.24 -13.36
C PRO A 539 -11.06 26.96 -13.40
N ASP A 540 -10.35 27.13 -12.27
CA ASP A 540 -8.90 26.98 -12.21
C ASP A 540 -8.48 25.52 -12.00
N VAL A 541 -9.39 24.63 -11.56
CA VAL A 541 -9.06 23.22 -11.34
C VAL A 541 -8.93 22.50 -12.69
N ASP A 542 -7.76 21.95 -12.99
CA ASP A 542 -7.51 21.18 -14.21
C ASP A 542 -7.82 19.70 -14.05
N ILE A 543 -7.41 19.10 -12.93
CA ILE A 543 -7.61 17.67 -12.64
C ILE A 543 -8.20 17.49 -11.25
N SER A 544 -9.25 16.68 -11.17
CA SER A 544 -9.90 16.28 -9.92
C SER A 544 -9.99 14.77 -9.84
N ILE A 545 -9.29 14.14 -8.89
CA ILE A 545 -9.27 12.68 -8.76
C ILE A 545 -10.02 12.25 -7.49
N LEU A 546 -11.16 11.60 -7.70
CA LEU A 546 -11.98 11.04 -6.63
C LEU A 546 -11.35 9.76 -6.08
N TRP A 547 -11.25 9.68 -4.75
CA TRP A 547 -10.79 8.52 -4.01
C TRP A 547 -12.00 7.82 -3.38
N SER A 548 -12.54 6.73 -3.94
CA SER A 548 -12.04 5.89 -5.06
C SER A 548 -13.17 5.19 -5.83
N TYR A 549 -12.86 4.41 -6.86
CA TYR A 549 -13.85 3.59 -7.58
C TYR A 549 -14.56 2.58 -6.68
N SER A 550 -13.80 1.74 -5.98
CA SER A 550 -14.33 0.67 -5.14
C SER A 550 -13.57 0.55 -3.83
N ASP A 551 -14.20 0.01 -2.79
CA ASP A 551 -13.48 -0.40 -1.59
C ASP A 551 -12.39 -1.46 -1.90
N TRP A 552 -11.39 -1.55 -1.03
CA TRP A 552 -10.33 -2.56 -1.13
C TRP A 552 -9.91 -3.08 0.24
N ARG A 553 -9.17 -4.20 0.25
CA ARG A 553 -8.61 -4.77 1.47
C ARG A 553 -7.27 -4.15 1.81
N LEU A 554 -7.06 -3.93 3.09
CA LEU A 554 -5.88 -3.31 3.67
C LEU A 554 -4.84 -4.34 4.07
N GLU A 555 -3.57 -3.93 4.07
CA GLU A 555 -2.49 -4.76 4.61
C GLU A 555 -2.62 -4.97 6.12
N ARG A 556 -3.18 -3.99 6.83
CA ARG A 556 -3.29 -3.95 8.29
C ARG A 556 -4.71 -3.65 8.74
N PRO A 557 -5.20 -4.26 9.84
CA PRO A 557 -6.56 -4.05 10.30
C PRO A 557 -6.71 -2.64 10.87
N LEU A 558 -7.89 -2.05 10.79
CA LEU A 558 -8.23 -0.74 11.32
C LEU A 558 -8.84 -0.85 12.73
N ILE A 559 -8.46 0.10 13.59
CA ILE A 559 -9.12 0.30 14.90
C ILE A 559 -10.43 1.07 14.69
N ILE A 560 -10.47 1.96 13.70
CA ILE A 560 -11.66 2.76 13.38
C ILE A 560 -12.83 1.94 12.82
N ALA A 561 -12.58 0.70 12.40
CA ALA A 561 -13.62 -0.18 11.89
C ALA A 561 -14.48 -0.73 13.07
N PRO A 562 -15.82 -0.63 13.02
CA PRO A 562 -16.69 -1.16 14.07
C PRO A 562 -16.61 -2.70 14.14
N PRO A 563 -17.04 -3.31 15.26
CA PRO A 563 -16.91 -4.75 15.49
C PRO A 563 -17.66 -5.64 14.50
N GLU A 564 -18.73 -5.15 13.87
CA GLU A 564 -19.52 -5.88 12.88
C GLU A 564 -18.94 -5.82 11.46
N SER A 565 -17.95 -4.95 11.22
CA SER A 565 -17.31 -4.79 9.92
C SER A 565 -16.02 -5.59 9.79
N ASP A 566 -15.56 -5.81 8.55
CA ASP A 566 -14.21 -6.32 8.31
C ASP A 566 -13.18 -5.21 8.62
N GLN A 567 -12.38 -5.40 9.65
CA GLN A 567 -11.32 -4.45 10.03
C GLN A 567 -10.23 -4.34 8.95
N TYR A 568 -10.15 -5.27 8.01
CA TYR A 568 -9.25 -5.19 6.87
C TYR A 568 -9.87 -4.49 5.66
N LEU A 569 -11.10 -3.97 5.73
CA LEU A 569 -11.72 -3.25 4.61
C LEU A 569 -11.49 -1.74 4.73
N TYR A 570 -11.25 -1.07 3.60
CA TYR A 570 -11.28 0.39 3.54
C TYR A 570 -12.50 0.90 2.77
N PRO A 571 -13.56 1.37 3.47
CA PRO A 571 -14.87 1.63 2.86
C PRO A 571 -15.00 3.05 2.30
N ILE A 572 -14.19 3.41 1.30
CA ILE A 572 -14.17 4.76 0.71
C ILE A 572 -14.75 4.82 -0.71
N GLY A 573 -14.98 3.68 -1.36
CA GLY A 573 -15.37 3.62 -2.77
C GLY A 573 -16.75 4.22 -3.06
N LEU A 574 -16.98 4.60 -4.32
CA LEU A 574 -18.32 4.78 -4.88
C LEU A 574 -19.08 3.44 -4.96
N MET A 575 -18.31 2.37 -5.18
CA MET A 575 -18.75 0.99 -5.11
C MET A 575 -18.26 0.36 -3.80
N ASP A 576 -19.04 -0.57 -3.25
CA ASP A 576 -18.52 -1.44 -2.18
C ASP A 576 -17.47 -2.44 -2.71
N TYR A 577 -16.91 -3.26 -1.81
CA TYR A 577 -15.93 -4.29 -2.19
C TYR A 577 -16.46 -5.26 -3.24
N TYR A 578 -17.77 -5.56 -3.22
CA TYR A 578 -18.45 -6.49 -4.12
C TYR A 578 -18.96 -5.83 -5.42
N ARG A 579 -18.56 -4.59 -5.69
CA ARG A 579 -19.01 -3.78 -6.85
C ARG A 579 -20.51 -3.45 -6.83
N ASN A 580 -21.15 -3.45 -5.66
CA ASN A 580 -22.49 -2.88 -5.51
C ASN A 580 -22.39 -1.35 -5.44
N GLU A 581 -23.29 -0.68 -6.16
CA GLU A 581 -23.37 0.78 -6.20
C GLU A 581 -23.84 1.36 -4.86
N ARG A 582 -23.16 2.40 -4.39
CA ARG A 582 -23.65 3.26 -3.32
C ARG A 582 -24.44 4.44 -3.90
N ILE A 583 -25.21 5.10 -3.05
CA ILE A 583 -25.95 6.33 -3.44
C ILE A 583 -25.02 7.44 -3.95
N SER A 584 -23.79 7.51 -3.43
CA SER A 584 -22.74 8.41 -3.91
C SER A 584 -22.40 8.18 -5.39
N CYS A 585 -22.46 6.93 -5.88
CA CYS A 585 -22.25 6.60 -7.28
C CYS A 585 -23.24 7.34 -8.19
N ARG A 586 -24.54 7.29 -7.86
CA ARG A 586 -25.61 7.96 -8.62
C ARG A 586 -25.54 9.48 -8.55
N VAL A 587 -25.10 10.02 -7.41
CA VAL A 587 -24.86 11.45 -7.25
C VAL A 587 -23.76 11.92 -8.19
N ILE A 588 -22.61 11.25 -8.18
CA ILE A 588 -21.48 11.59 -9.06
C ILE A 588 -21.83 11.41 -10.54
N GLU A 589 -22.53 10.33 -10.89
CA GLU A 589 -23.04 10.11 -12.24
C GLU A 589 -23.91 11.30 -12.70
N ALA A 590 -24.88 11.71 -11.88
CA ALA A 590 -25.74 12.85 -12.19
C ALA A 590 -24.94 14.15 -12.37
N LEU A 591 -23.93 14.38 -11.53
CA LEU A 591 -23.08 15.58 -11.63
C LEU A 591 -22.20 15.59 -12.88
N ASN A 592 -21.68 14.43 -13.29
CA ASN A 592 -20.85 14.31 -14.49
C ASN A 592 -21.64 14.32 -15.80
N THR A 593 -22.89 13.86 -15.77
CA THR A 593 -23.75 13.71 -16.96
C THR A 593 -24.81 14.81 -17.07
N GLU A 594 -24.76 15.83 -16.20
CA GLU A 594 -25.76 16.90 -16.07
C GLU A 594 -27.20 16.36 -15.81
N GLY A 595 -27.28 15.22 -15.14
CA GLY A 595 -28.52 14.58 -14.70
C GLY A 595 -29.10 15.17 -13.42
N LYS A 596 -30.26 14.65 -13.00
CA LYS A 596 -30.92 15.06 -11.75
C LYS A 596 -30.33 14.33 -10.55
N VAL A 597 -29.71 15.07 -9.64
CA VAL A 597 -29.19 14.52 -8.37
C VAL A 597 -30.33 13.92 -7.54
N PRO A 598 -30.19 12.68 -7.01
CA PRO A 598 -31.21 12.07 -6.17
C PRO A 598 -31.37 12.82 -4.84
N SER A 599 -32.58 12.86 -4.29
CA SER A 599 -32.83 13.42 -2.96
C SER A 599 -32.21 12.53 -1.88
N ILE A 600 -31.32 13.09 -1.05
CA ILE A 600 -30.62 12.36 0.01
C ILE A 600 -31.19 12.76 1.38
N PHE A 601 -31.57 11.77 2.20
CA PHE A 601 -32.01 12.01 3.57
C PHE A 601 -30.92 11.60 4.56
N THR A 602 -30.44 12.54 5.37
CA THR A 602 -29.47 12.27 6.44
C THR A 602 -30.14 12.28 7.79
N VAL A 603 -29.89 11.27 8.62
CA VAL A 603 -30.32 11.25 10.03
C VAL A 603 -29.18 11.78 10.89
N ASN A 604 -29.48 12.78 11.72
CA ASN A 604 -28.54 13.20 12.76
C ASN A 604 -28.53 12.13 13.86
N TYR A 605 -27.37 11.54 14.09
CA TYR A 605 -27.19 10.58 15.16
C TYR A 605 -26.54 11.25 16.37
N GLU A 606 -27.04 10.91 17.56
CA GLU A 606 -26.37 11.25 18.80
C GLU A 606 -25.31 10.19 19.14
N ASP A 607 -24.12 10.64 19.50
CA ASP A 607 -23.03 9.79 19.96
C ASP A 607 -23.42 9.06 21.25
N TYR A 608 -23.26 7.72 21.30
CA TYR A 608 -23.44 6.97 22.54
C TYR A 608 -22.39 7.39 23.57
N GLU A 609 -22.86 7.92 24.70
CA GLU A 609 -22.02 8.21 25.85
C GLU A 609 -21.93 6.99 26.78
N PRO A 610 -20.74 6.37 26.92
CA PRO A 610 -20.56 5.19 27.76
C PRO A 610 -20.73 5.53 29.25
N TYR A 611 -21.90 5.18 29.81
CA TYR A 611 -22.21 5.32 31.23
C TYR A 611 -21.48 4.30 32.11
N GLU A 612 -20.83 3.30 31.50
CA GLU A 612 -20.07 2.25 32.19
C GLU A 612 -18.93 2.84 33.03
N TYR A 613 -18.31 3.94 32.59
CA TYR A 613 -17.22 4.61 33.31
C TYR A 613 -17.68 5.16 34.67
N GLN A 614 -18.86 5.81 34.70
CA GLN A 614 -19.46 6.34 35.93
C GLN A 614 -19.92 5.20 36.83
N ILE A 615 -20.61 4.19 36.30
CA ILE A 615 -21.09 3.03 37.08
C ILE A 615 -19.93 2.33 37.77
N ILE A 616 -18.86 2.02 37.03
CA ILE A 616 -17.67 1.36 37.60
C ILE A 616 -17.04 2.25 38.67
N GLY A 617 -16.93 3.56 38.43
CA GLY A 617 -16.43 4.50 39.43
C GLY A 617 -17.26 4.53 40.72
N PHE A 618 -18.59 4.54 40.63
CA PHE A 618 -19.46 4.45 41.81
C PHE A 618 -19.28 3.13 42.56
N ILE A 619 -19.24 2.00 41.84
CA ILE A 619 -18.98 0.67 42.44
C ILE A 619 -17.63 0.67 43.17
N MET A 620 -16.59 1.29 42.60
CA MET A 620 -15.28 1.43 43.22
C MET A 620 -15.30 2.26 44.50
N ILE A 621 -15.96 3.42 44.48
CA ILE A 621 -16.10 4.29 45.66
C ILE A 621 -16.85 3.56 46.77
N ILE A 622 -17.99 2.94 46.45
CA ILE A 622 -18.80 2.19 47.42
C ILE A 622 -18.00 1.03 48.02
N SER A 623 -17.30 0.27 47.17
CA SER A 623 -16.46 -0.85 47.62
C SER A 623 -15.31 -0.38 48.53
N LEU A 624 -14.69 0.76 48.21
CA LEU A 624 -13.62 1.35 49.01
C LEU A 624 -14.16 1.84 50.37
N ILE A 625 -15.30 2.52 50.41
CA ILE A 625 -15.96 2.98 51.65
C ILE A 625 -16.37 1.77 52.50
N TYR A 626 -17.01 0.78 51.90
CA TYR A 626 -17.47 -0.43 52.57
C TYR A 626 -16.31 -1.18 53.25
N LEU A 627 -15.22 -1.43 52.52
CA LEU A 627 -14.04 -2.11 53.09
C LEU A 627 -13.34 -1.26 54.15
N SER A 628 -13.29 0.06 53.98
CA SER A 628 -12.70 0.98 54.96
C SER A 628 -13.51 1.03 56.26
N ARG A 629 -14.84 0.89 56.19
CA ARG A 629 -15.71 0.80 57.38
C ARG A 629 -15.69 -0.59 58.02
N ARG A 630 -15.75 -1.66 57.22
CA ARG A 630 -15.81 -3.05 57.72
C ARG A 630 -14.49 -3.52 58.31
N SER A 631 -13.35 -3.06 57.78
CA SER A 631 -12.03 -3.47 58.25
C SER A 631 -11.23 -2.28 58.77
N LYS A 632 -11.23 -2.10 60.10
CA LYS A 632 -10.38 -1.11 60.77
C LYS A 632 -8.91 -1.23 60.35
N LYS A 633 -8.41 -2.47 60.21
CA LYS A 633 -7.05 -2.76 59.72
C LYS A 633 -6.82 -2.24 58.30
N PHE A 634 -7.78 -2.38 57.38
CA PHE A 634 -7.64 -1.87 56.01
C PHE A 634 -7.58 -0.34 55.98
N SER A 635 -8.50 0.33 56.68
CA SER A 635 -8.53 1.80 56.79
C SER A 635 -7.25 2.34 57.43
N GLU A 636 -6.79 1.69 58.50
CA GLU A 636 -5.53 2.04 59.15
C GLU A 636 -4.33 1.83 58.20
N ASN A 637 -4.29 0.72 57.45
CA ASN A 637 -3.24 0.45 56.47
C ASN A 637 -3.26 1.45 55.30
N LEU A 638 -4.44 1.87 54.80
CA LEU A 638 -4.56 2.93 53.80
C LEU A 638 -3.98 4.25 54.31
N LYS A 639 -4.41 4.68 55.50
CA LYS A 639 -3.93 5.91 56.15
C LYS A 639 -2.43 5.86 56.41
N ARG A 640 -1.93 4.75 56.97
CA ARG A 640 -0.51 4.55 57.26
C ARG A 640 0.32 4.48 55.99
N SER A 641 -0.17 3.85 54.93
CA SER A 641 0.51 3.80 53.63
C SER A 641 0.65 5.20 53.03
N LEU A 642 -0.39 6.05 53.11
CA LEU A 642 -0.39 7.41 52.56
C LEU A 642 0.41 8.41 53.42
N ILE A 643 0.14 8.47 54.73
CA ILE A 643 0.68 9.50 55.63
C ILE A 643 2.03 9.09 56.23
N PHE A 644 2.18 7.81 56.59
CA PHE A 644 3.37 7.29 57.27
C PHE A 644 4.03 6.11 56.52
N PRO A 645 4.38 6.27 55.22
CA PRO A 645 4.83 5.17 54.39
C PRO A 645 6.05 4.43 54.99
N LYS A 646 7.00 5.16 55.58
CA LYS A 646 8.24 4.56 56.10
C LYS A 646 7.99 3.53 57.21
N SER A 647 7.10 3.83 58.16
CA SER A 647 6.77 2.90 59.25
C SER A 647 5.90 1.75 58.74
N TYR A 648 4.95 2.04 57.86
CA TYR A 648 4.07 1.03 57.27
C TYR A 648 4.85 -0.05 56.50
N PHE A 649 5.73 0.33 55.57
CA PHE A 649 6.45 -0.66 54.76
C PHE A 649 7.53 -1.42 55.52
N ARG A 650 8.10 -0.84 56.60
CA ARG A 650 9.00 -1.56 57.51
C ARG A 650 8.27 -2.71 58.21
N ASP A 651 7.01 -2.51 58.59
CA ASP A 651 6.17 -3.56 59.20
C ASP A 651 5.92 -4.74 58.24
N ILE A 652 5.74 -4.46 56.93
CA ILE A 652 5.54 -5.50 55.89
C ILE A 652 6.77 -6.41 55.78
N VAL A 653 7.96 -5.80 55.87
CA VAL A 653 9.25 -6.50 55.79
C VAL A 653 9.52 -7.30 57.05
N GLN A 654 9.12 -6.77 58.22
CA GLN A 654 9.19 -7.46 59.51
C GLN A 654 8.11 -8.54 59.70
N LYS A 655 7.47 -8.99 58.61
CA LYS A 655 6.49 -10.09 58.57
C LYS A 655 5.22 -9.84 59.41
N ARG A 656 4.82 -8.58 59.67
CA ARG A 656 3.47 -8.34 60.21
C ARG A 656 2.42 -8.83 59.23
N VAL A 657 1.41 -9.55 59.73
CA VAL A 657 0.40 -10.23 58.92
C VAL A 657 -0.50 -9.21 58.23
N LEU A 658 -0.23 -8.92 56.97
CA LEU A 658 -1.17 -8.23 56.08
C LEU A 658 -2.10 -9.24 55.42
N SER A 659 -3.35 -8.83 55.21
CA SER A 659 -4.33 -9.65 54.51
C SER A 659 -4.02 -9.68 53.01
N VAL A 660 -3.67 -10.84 52.49
CA VAL A 660 -3.48 -11.07 51.04
C VAL A 660 -4.74 -10.69 50.27
N ARG A 661 -5.92 -10.99 50.82
CA ARG A 661 -7.22 -10.65 50.19
C ARG A 661 -7.38 -9.14 49.98
N GLN A 662 -6.99 -8.32 50.96
CA GLN A 662 -7.07 -6.86 50.87
C GLN A 662 -6.09 -6.29 49.84
N THR A 663 -4.92 -6.92 49.71
CA THR A 663 -3.92 -6.51 48.72
C THR A 663 -4.33 -6.88 47.31
N ILE A 664 -4.89 -8.07 47.10
CA ILE A 664 -5.46 -8.46 45.81
C ILE A 664 -6.59 -7.49 45.43
N PHE A 665 -7.49 -7.18 46.35
CA PHE A 665 -8.56 -6.20 46.12
C PHE A 665 -8.01 -4.84 45.69
N LEU A 666 -7.02 -4.31 46.41
CA LEU A 666 -6.38 -3.04 46.05
C LEU A 666 -5.72 -3.11 44.66
N GLY A 667 -5.06 -4.22 44.34
CA GLY A 667 -4.45 -4.43 43.03
C GLY A 667 -5.45 -4.45 41.89
N ILE A 668 -6.61 -5.11 42.09
CA ILE A 668 -7.72 -5.09 41.13
C ILE A 668 -8.21 -3.65 40.95
N MET A 669 -8.40 -2.89 42.04
CA MET A 669 -8.85 -1.50 41.94
C MET A 669 -7.89 -0.62 41.15
N ILE A 670 -6.59 -0.70 41.43
CA ILE A 670 -5.58 0.08 40.69
C ILE A 670 -5.58 -0.31 39.20
N SER A 671 -5.73 -1.61 38.90
CA SER A 671 -5.76 -2.10 37.52
C SER A 671 -7.00 -1.62 36.77
N VAL A 672 -8.18 -1.63 37.42
CA VAL A 672 -9.42 -1.10 36.85
C VAL A 672 -9.32 0.40 36.59
N ILE A 673 -8.72 1.19 37.51
CA ILE A 673 -8.55 2.65 37.32
C ILE A 673 -7.80 2.96 36.03
N PHE A 674 -6.61 2.36 35.86
CA PHE A 674 -5.82 2.58 34.65
C PHE A 674 -6.50 2.02 33.40
N SER A 675 -7.24 0.92 33.55
CA SER A 675 -8.00 0.34 32.45
C SER A 675 -9.17 1.21 31.97
N VAL A 676 -9.90 1.85 32.89
CA VAL A 676 -10.97 2.81 32.57
C VAL A 676 -10.38 4.03 31.87
N ILE A 677 -9.29 4.59 32.41
CA ILE A 677 -8.59 5.73 31.79
C ILE A 677 -8.14 5.38 30.36
N LEU A 678 -7.54 4.22 30.16
CA LEU A 678 -7.11 3.77 28.83
C LEU A 678 -8.31 3.57 27.90
N SER A 679 -9.38 2.94 28.37
CA SER A 679 -10.62 2.77 27.60
C SER A 679 -11.21 4.13 27.19
N SER A 680 -11.20 5.14 28.06
CA SER A 680 -11.70 6.47 27.75
C SER A 680 -10.93 7.12 26.60
N TYR A 681 -9.59 7.02 26.57
CA TYR A 681 -8.79 7.54 25.46
C TYR A 681 -9.01 6.79 24.17
N PHE A 682 -8.99 5.44 24.20
CA PHE A 682 -9.23 4.63 23.00
C PHE A 682 -10.62 4.88 22.42
N TYR A 683 -11.65 4.91 23.26
CA TYR A 683 -13.03 5.18 22.82
C TYR A 683 -13.20 6.61 22.29
N TYR A 684 -12.51 7.60 22.88
CA TYR A 684 -12.50 8.98 22.39
C TYR A 684 -11.86 9.09 21.00
N PHE A 685 -10.69 8.47 20.80
CA PHE A 685 -9.97 8.51 19.54
C PHE A 685 -10.40 7.45 18.51
N ARG A 686 -11.51 6.72 18.76
CA ARG A 686 -11.95 5.60 17.91
C ARG A 686 -12.22 5.97 16.45
N PHE A 687 -12.43 7.25 16.15
CA PHE A 687 -12.63 7.77 14.79
C PHE A 687 -11.43 8.50 14.20
N SER A 688 -10.35 8.71 14.97
CA SER A 688 -9.18 9.43 14.48
C SER A 688 -8.27 8.52 13.67
N LYS A 689 -8.12 8.85 12.38
CA LYS A 689 -7.18 8.17 11.48
C LYS A 689 -5.75 8.35 11.94
N GLU A 690 -5.42 9.52 12.48
CA GLU A 690 -4.10 9.89 12.99
C GLU A 690 -3.75 9.04 14.21
N PHE A 691 -4.71 8.81 15.12
CA PHE A 691 -4.53 7.93 16.26
C PHE A 691 -4.34 6.47 15.83
N ASP A 692 -5.16 5.96 14.91
CA ASP A 692 -5.00 4.60 14.38
C ASP A 692 -3.65 4.46 13.65
N TYR A 693 -3.27 5.44 12.83
CA TYR A 693 -1.97 5.47 12.17
C TYR A 693 -0.83 5.45 13.18
N PHE A 694 -0.86 6.33 14.19
CA PHE A 694 0.15 6.40 15.23
C PHE A 694 0.27 5.07 15.99
N ILE A 695 -0.82 4.53 16.51
CA ILE A 695 -0.79 3.32 17.34
C ILE A 695 -0.41 2.07 16.53
N SER A 696 -0.68 2.06 15.24
CA SER A 696 -0.23 1.01 14.31
C SER A 696 1.29 0.88 14.28
N HIS A 697 2.03 1.96 14.54
CA HIS A 697 3.49 1.92 14.60
C HIS A 697 4.03 1.38 15.92
N PHE A 698 3.16 1.02 16.88
CA PHE A 698 3.55 0.38 18.14
C PHE A 698 2.94 -1.02 18.28
N ILE A 699 1.79 -1.28 17.65
CA ILE A 699 1.14 -2.59 17.64
C ILE A 699 1.47 -3.29 16.32
N PHE A 700 2.52 -4.10 16.28
CA PHE A 700 2.97 -4.76 15.04
C PHE A 700 2.35 -6.13 14.77
N ILE A 701 1.75 -6.73 15.80
CA ILE A 701 1.04 -7.99 15.65
C ILE A 701 -0.39 -7.65 15.24
N ASP A 702 -0.74 -7.91 13.99
CA ASP A 702 -2.04 -7.52 13.45
C ASP A 702 -3.21 -8.15 14.23
N LEU A 703 -3.05 -9.38 14.73
CA LEU A 703 -4.05 -10.01 15.62
C LEU A 703 -4.27 -9.22 16.93
N VAL A 704 -3.20 -8.68 17.51
CA VAL A 704 -3.31 -7.86 18.73
C VAL A 704 -4.02 -6.55 18.39
N LYS A 705 -3.70 -5.96 17.23
CA LYS A 705 -4.36 -4.75 16.73
C LYS A 705 -5.85 -4.97 16.47
N GLU A 706 -6.21 -6.10 15.87
CA GLU A 706 -7.58 -6.53 15.62
C GLU A 706 -8.37 -6.61 16.94
N ILE A 707 -7.83 -7.33 17.93
CA ILE A 707 -8.43 -7.45 19.27
C ILE A 707 -8.60 -6.07 19.92
N ILE A 708 -7.56 -5.22 19.91
CA ILE A 708 -7.63 -3.86 20.48
C ILE A 708 -8.68 -3.02 19.76
N GLY A 709 -8.77 -3.11 18.44
CA GLY A 709 -9.81 -2.45 17.65
C GLY A 709 -11.20 -2.87 18.13
N ARG A 710 -11.50 -4.16 18.19
CA ARG A 710 -12.81 -4.66 18.67
C ARG A 710 -13.12 -4.26 20.12
N LEU A 711 -12.11 -4.23 20.99
CA LEU A 711 -12.27 -3.79 22.38
C LEU A 711 -12.54 -2.29 22.48
N THR A 712 -11.91 -1.47 21.62
CA THR A 712 -12.10 -0.01 21.60
C THR A 712 -13.57 0.38 21.49
N TRP A 713 -14.35 -0.38 20.72
CA TRP A 713 -15.78 -0.19 20.52
C TRP A 713 -16.68 -0.75 21.65
N LYS A 714 -16.09 -1.46 22.62
CA LYS A 714 -16.82 -2.14 23.70
C LYS A 714 -16.18 -1.82 25.06
N PRO A 715 -16.42 -0.63 25.63
CA PRO A 715 -15.75 -0.13 26.83
C PRO A 715 -15.74 -1.12 28.01
N LEU A 716 -16.86 -1.77 28.30
CA LEU A 716 -16.95 -2.75 29.40
C LEU A 716 -15.96 -3.91 29.20
N TYR A 717 -15.91 -4.49 28.00
CA TYR A 717 -14.99 -5.58 27.70
C TYR A 717 -13.53 -5.10 27.68
N PHE A 718 -13.26 -3.92 27.13
CA PHE A 718 -11.94 -3.28 27.20
C PHE A 718 -11.47 -3.22 28.65
N ILE A 719 -12.32 -2.71 29.55
CA ILE A 719 -11.99 -2.59 30.97
C ILE A 719 -11.70 -3.95 31.61
N LEU A 720 -12.51 -4.97 31.34
CA LEU A 720 -12.33 -6.30 31.90
C LEU A 720 -11.00 -6.94 31.46
N TYR A 721 -10.71 -6.96 30.15
CA TYR A 721 -9.49 -7.61 29.64
C TYR A 721 -8.22 -6.83 29.99
N ILE A 722 -8.23 -5.51 29.85
CA ILE A 722 -7.05 -4.68 30.13
C ILE A 722 -6.77 -4.61 31.64
N SER A 723 -7.79 -4.57 32.51
CA SER A 723 -7.56 -4.65 33.96
C SER A 723 -6.93 -5.99 34.38
N LEU A 724 -7.30 -7.10 33.76
CA LEU A 724 -6.66 -8.39 33.98
C LEU A 724 -5.18 -8.37 33.55
N LEU A 725 -4.88 -7.85 32.35
CA LEU A 725 -3.51 -7.72 31.85
C LEU A 725 -2.66 -6.82 32.74
N LEU A 726 -3.19 -5.67 33.18
CA LEU A 726 -2.52 -4.77 34.11
C LEU A 726 -2.28 -5.42 35.47
N PHE A 727 -3.23 -6.20 35.97
CA PHE A 727 -3.07 -6.94 37.23
C PHE A 727 -1.93 -7.96 37.14
N ILE A 728 -1.87 -8.73 36.05
CA ILE A 728 -0.77 -9.67 35.76
C ILE A 728 0.55 -8.93 35.64
N PHE A 729 0.57 -7.78 34.95
CA PHE A 729 1.75 -6.93 34.85
C PHE A 729 2.27 -6.49 36.24
N PHE A 730 1.41 -6.05 37.15
CA PHE A 730 1.81 -5.71 38.52
C PHE A 730 2.33 -6.94 39.31
N LEU A 731 1.82 -8.14 39.05
CA LEU A 731 2.37 -9.37 39.62
C LEU A 731 3.78 -9.69 39.07
N MET A 732 4.04 -9.42 37.80
CA MET A 732 5.38 -9.52 37.21
C MET A 732 6.33 -8.49 37.82
N VAL A 733 5.90 -7.24 38.01
CA VAL A 733 6.69 -6.22 38.73
C VAL A 733 7.00 -6.69 40.15
N SER A 734 6.02 -7.31 40.83
CA SER A 734 6.23 -7.91 42.16
C SER A 734 7.28 -9.02 42.14
N TRP A 735 7.35 -9.78 41.04
CA TRP A 735 8.36 -10.82 40.86
C TRP A 735 9.76 -10.25 40.66
N ILE A 736 9.88 -9.14 39.91
CA ILE A 736 11.15 -8.40 39.77
C ILE A 736 11.62 -7.86 41.13
N VAL A 737 10.71 -7.30 41.94
CA VAL A 737 11.02 -6.83 43.31
C VAL A 737 11.46 -7.99 44.21
N TYR A 738 10.84 -9.17 44.08
CA TYR A 738 11.25 -10.36 44.80
C TYR A 738 12.66 -10.82 44.43
N LEU A 739 12.97 -10.92 43.13
CA LEU A 739 14.31 -11.27 42.64
C LEU A 739 15.37 -10.27 43.12
N TRP A 740 15.05 -8.97 43.10
CA TRP A 740 15.94 -7.94 43.64
C TRP A 740 16.34 -8.21 45.10
N GLY A 741 15.41 -8.71 45.92
CA GLY A 741 15.69 -9.09 47.29
C GLY A 741 16.73 -10.20 47.42
N ILE A 742 16.65 -11.21 46.56
CA ILE A 742 17.63 -12.31 46.50
C ILE A 742 19.02 -11.76 46.19
N PHE A 743 19.15 -10.85 45.20
CA PHE A 743 20.42 -10.21 44.86
C PHE A 743 21.02 -9.40 46.01
N GLN A 744 20.19 -8.75 46.82
CA GLN A 744 20.64 -8.01 48.00
C GLN A 744 20.87 -8.92 49.23
N LYS A 745 20.85 -10.26 49.05
CA LYS A 745 20.96 -11.25 50.13
C LYS A 745 19.93 -11.05 51.24
N PHE A 746 18.74 -10.56 50.88
CA PHE A 746 17.65 -10.27 51.79
C PHE A 746 16.48 -11.22 51.55
N SER A 747 16.12 -12.02 52.55
CA SER A 747 15.03 -13.00 52.44
C SER A 747 13.65 -12.31 52.52
N LEU A 748 13.12 -11.90 51.37
CA LEU A 748 11.77 -11.35 51.23
C LEU A 748 10.82 -12.40 50.62
N PRO A 749 9.75 -12.84 51.29
CA PRO A 749 8.75 -13.69 50.67
C PRO A 749 8.07 -13.00 49.48
N TYR A 750 7.74 -13.73 48.41
CA TYR A 750 7.04 -13.16 47.24
C TYR A 750 5.75 -12.41 47.61
N LYS A 751 4.97 -12.95 48.57
CA LYS A 751 3.78 -12.27 49.12
C LYS A 751 4.07 -10.85 49.63
N SER A 752 5.23 -10.62 50.24
CA SER A 752 5.64 -9.31 50.73
C SER A 752 6.01 -8.37 49.58
N ALA A 753 6.60 -8.88 48.49
CA ALA A 753 6.83 -8.10 47.27
C ALA A 753 5.51 -7.66 46.62
N VAL A 754 4.52 -8.55 46.56
CA VAL A 754 3.15 -8.24 46.10
C VAL A 754 2.51 -7.15 46.97
N HIS A 755 2.64 -7.23 48.30
CA HIS A 755 2.18 -6.17 49.19
C HIS A 755 2.88 -4.84 48.90
N ILE A 756 4.20 -4.84 48.69
CA ILE A 756 4.97 -3.63 48.38
C ILE A 756 4.44 -2.95 47.11
N VAL A 757 4.27 -3.70 46.02
CA VAL A 757 3.88 -3.16 44.70
C VAL A 757 2.45 -2.61 44.68
N PHE A 758 1.49 -3.31 45.27
CA PHE A 758 0.10 -2.84 45.26
C PHE A 758 -0.13 -1.73 46.29
N TRP A 759 0.43 -1.81 47.50
CA TRP A 759 0.26 -0.75 48.50
C TRP A 759 1.04 0.52 48.17
N SER A 760 2.10 0.46 47.35
CA SER A 760 2.73 1.67 46.81
C SER A 760 1.81 2.43 45.85
N GLY A 761 0.78 1.77 45.31
CA GLY A 761 -0.18 2.34 44.33
C GLY A 761 -1.42 2.97 44.92
N VAL A 762 -1.54 3.05 46.26
CA VAL A 762 -2.72 3.64 46.92
C VAL A 762 -3.00 5.08 46.47
N ASN A 763 -1.97 5.86 46.09
CA ASN A 763 -2.16 7.21 45.58
C ASN A 763 -3.00 7.25 44.30
N ASN A 764 -2.98 6.20 43.49
CA ASN A 764 -3.77 6.14 42.26
C ASN A 764 -5.28 6.05 42.54
N LEU A 765 -5.71 5.74 43.77
CA LEU A 765 -7.13 5.81 44.15
C LEU A 765 -7.70 7.24 44.03
N PHE A 766 -6.86 8.28 44.07
CA PHE A 766 -7.31 9.66 43.83
C PHE A 766 -7.67 9.94 42.36
N LEU A 767 -7.38 9.02 41.43
CA LEU A 767 -7.80 9.12 40.04
C LEU A 767 -9.24 8.63 39.82
N ILE A 768 -9.92 8.08 40.84
CA ILE A 768 -11.30 7.59 40.72
C ILE A 768 -12.28 8.69 40.23
N PRO A 769 -12.28 9.92 40.79
CA PRO A 769 -13.13 10.98 40.26
C PRO A 769 -12.79 11.36 38.82
N LEU A 770 -11.49 11.40 38.49
CA LEU A 770 -11.02 11.72 37.14
C LEU A 770 -11.53 10.68 36.12
N MET A 771 -11.36 9.39 36.39
CA MET A 771 -11.74 8.35 35.44
C MET A 771 -13.25 8.32 35.15
N MET A 772 -14.08 8.78 36.10
CA MET A 772 -15.55 8.87 35.92
C MET A 772 -15.96 9.96 34.94
N VAL A 773 -15.21 11.06 34.86
CA VAL A 773 -15.56 12.23 34.04
C VAL A 773 -14.61 12.43 32.85
N LEU A 774 -13.62 11.55 32.69
CA LEU A 774 -12.56 11.73 31.70
C LEU A 774 -13.12 11.78 30.28
N TYR A 775 -13.92 10.79 29.85
CA TYR A 775 -14.43 10.74 28.48
C TYR A 775 -15.22 12.01 28.07
N PRO A 776 -16.23 12.47 28.83
CA PRO A 776 -16.90 13.74 28.51
C PRO A 776 -15.94 14.92 28.49
N ALA A 777 -14.97 14.95 29.41
CA ALA A 777 -13.98 16.03 29.49
C ALA A 777 -13.05 16.08 28.26
N LEU A 778 -12.73 14.94 27.64
CA LEU A 778 -11.85 14.88 26.47
C LEU A 778 -12.41 15.63 25.24
N LYS A 779 -13.73 15.83 25.16
CA LYS A 779 -14.39 16.60 24.08
C LYS A 779 -14.02 18.08 24.08
N TYR A 780 -13.47 18.61 25.17
CA TYR A 780 -13.05 20.01 25.26
C TYR A 780 -11.59 20.19 24.82
N LYS A 781 -11.35 21.27 24.06
CA LYS A 781 -10.02 21.61 23.52
C LYS A 781 -8.97 21.71 24.64
N GLY A 782 -7.82 21.06 24.45
CA GLY A 782 -6.69 21.08 25.39
C GLY A 782 -6.79 20.10 26.58
N VAL A 783 -7.96 19.53 26.85
CA VAL A 783 -8.14 18.59 27.98
C VAL A 783 -7.40 17.28 27.77
N VAL A 784 -7.24 16.82 26.52
CA VAL A 784 -6.42 15.65 26.18
C VAL A 784 -5.01 15.80 26.77
N PHE A 785 -4.32 16.91 26.51
CA PHE A 785 -2.95 17.12 26.99
C PHE A 785 -2.89 17.26 28.51
N LEU A 786 -3.82 18.03 29.10
CA LEU A 786 -3.90 18.23 30.55
C LEU A 786 -4.14 16.91 31.29
N SER A 787 -5.06 16.09 30.80
CA SER A 787 -5.39 14.78 31.39
C SER A 787 -4.23 13.79 31.25
N LEU A 788 -3.54 13.75 30.09
CA LEU A 788 -2.35 12.93 29.90
C LEU A 788 -1.22 13.33 30.87
N PHE A 789 -0.98 14.63 31.03
CA PHE A 789 -0.01 15.15 32.00
C PHE A 789 -0.37 14.75 33.44
N LEU A 790 -1.64 14.88 33.83
CA LEU A 790 -2.12 14.49 35.15
C LEU A 790 -1.93 12.99 35.39
N VAL A 791 -2.36 12.13 34.46
CA VAL A 791 -2.17 10.66 34.57
C VAL A 791 -0.68 10.32 34.66
N LEU A 792 0.16 10.93 33.83
CA LEU A 792 1.61 10.73 33.86
C LEU A 792 2.22 11.15 35.22
N SER A 793 1.77 12.26 35.81
CA SER A 793 2.24 12.71 37.13
C SER A 793 1.94 11.68 38.23
N PHE A 794 0.79 11.01 38.17
CA PHE A 794 0.41 9.95 39.12
C PHE A 794 1.23 8.67 38.91
N ILE A 795 1.54 8.32 37.67
CA ILE A 795 2.44 7.20 37.34
C ILE A 795 3.85 7.49 37.86
N ILE A 796 4.38 8.69 37.63
CA ILE A 796 5.69 9.12 38.15
C ILE A 796 5.69 9.09 39.69
N TRP A 797 4.61 9.57 40.32
CA TRP A 797 4.46 9.52 41.77
C TRP A 797 4.46 8.09 42.31
N TYR A 798 3.76 7.18 41.63
CA TYR A 798 3.76 5.74 41.95
C TYR A 798 5.17 5.13 41.86
N ILE A 799 5.90 5.40 40.77
CA ILE A 799 7.27 4.89 40.56
C ILE A 799 8.22 5.42 41.64
N PHE A 800 8.15 6.72 41.95
CA PHE A 800 8.96 7.32 43.00
C PHE A 800 8.67 6.70 44.37
N ARG A 801 7.38 6.51 44.67
CA ARG A 801 6.92 5.89 45.92
C ARG A 801 7.39 4.44 46.03
N LEU A 802 7.20 3.64 44.98
CA LEU A 802 7.69 2.26 44.90
C LEU A 802 9.22 2.19 45.12
N THR A 803 9.98 3.05 44.45
CA THR A 803 11.45 3.12 44.59
C THR A 803 11.87 3.43 46.03
N ARG A 804 11.24 4.43 46.66
CA ARG A 804 11.49 4.79 48.05
C ARG A 804 11.15 3.64 49.01
N ILE A 805 10.08 2.91 48.74
CA ILE A 805 9.64 1.77 49.55
C ILE A 805 10.61 0.60 49.42
N ILE A 806 11.05 0.26 48.21
CA ILE A 806 12.06 -0.79 47.97
C ILE A 806 13.34 -0.44 48.72
N SER A 807 13.78 0.82 48.67
CA SER A 807 14.95 1.31 49.43
C SER A 807 14.80 1.11 50.95
N ILE A 808 13.65 1.46 51.52
CA ILE A 808 13.39 1.25 52.95
C ILE A 808 13.34 -0.23 53.29
N SER A 809 12.76 -1.04 52.41
CA SER A 809 12.50 -2.45 52.65
C SER A 809 13.78 -3.28 52.66
N PHE A 810 14.69 -2.99 51.74
CA PHE A 810 15.98 -3.69 51.62
C PHE A 810 17.12 -3.01 52.39
N GLN A 811 16.84 -1.92 53.12
CA GLN A 811 17.84 -1.11 53.82
C GLN A 811 18.97 -0.59 52.90
N VAL A 812 18.64 -0.38 51.63
CA VAL A 812 19.58 0.11 50.59
C VAL A 812 19.37 1.61 50.40
N LYS A 813 20.44 2.38 50.17
CA LYS A 813 20.35 3.81 49.85
C LYS A 813 19.41 4.04 48.64
N ILE A 814 18.49 5.00 48.75
CA ILE A 814 17.51 5.29 47.69
C ILE A 814 18.15 5.53 46.32
N LYS A 815 19.32 6.18 46.29
CA LYS A 815 20.09 6.40 45.05
C LYS A 815 20.46 5.08 44.35
N LYS A 816 20.86 4.04 45.09
CA LYS A 816 21.20 2.73 44.51
C LYS A 816 19.97 2.03 43.92
N VAL A 817 18.83 2.10 44.61
CA VAL A 817 17.57 1.51 44.11
C VAL A 817 17.07 2.28 42.89
N ALA A 818 17.09 3.61 42.94
CA ALA A 818 16.70 4.45 41.81
C ALA A 818 17.58 4.18 40.58
N LEU A 819 18.90 4.11 40.75
CA LEU A 819 19.84 3.77 39.67
C LEU A 819 19.59 2.37 39.11
N ALA A 820 19.29 1.39 39.96
CA ALA A 820 18.99 0.03 39.51
C ALA A 820 17.66 -0.07 38.76
N SER A 821 16.59 0.50 39.30
CA SER A 821 15.28 0.55 38.66
C SER A 821 15.34 1.30 37.32
N ALA A 822 16.05 2.44 37.29
CA ALA A 822 16.30 3.18 36.07
C ALA A 822 17.14 2.37 35.08
N GLY A 823 18.20 1.68 35.54
CA GLY A 823 19.03 0.82 34.70
C GLY A 823 18.25 -0.34 34.07
N ILE A 824 17.36 -1.00 34.83
CA ILE A 824 16.47 -2.06 34.32
C ILE A 824 15.47 -1.47 33.32
N ALA A 825 14.83 -0.35 33.65
CA ALA A 825 13.86 0.29 32.77
C ALA A 825 14.51 0.78 31.47
N ILE A 826 15.66 1.43 31.55
CA ILE A 826 16.46 1.86 30.39
C ILE A 826 16.92 0.64 29.60
N GLY A 827 17.45 -0.40 30.24
CA GLY A 827 17.88 -1.62 29.57
C GLY A 827 16.76 -2.30 28.78
N LEU A 828 15.59 -2.49 29.42
CA LEU A 828 14.40 -3.06 28.76
C LEU A 828 13.90 -2.15 27.63
N PHE A 829 13.83 -0.84 27.87
CA PHE A 829 13.43 0.12 26.85
C PHE A 829 14.41 0.14 25.67
N THR A 830 15.72 0.12 25.92
CA THR A 830 16.76 0.10 24.89
C THR A 830 16.70 -1.20 24.08
N ILE A 831 16.55 -2.37 24.73
CA ILE A 831 16.39 -3.64 24.01
C ILE A 831 15.14 -3.62 23.13
N LEU A 832 14.02 -3.17 23.70
CA LEU A 832 12.75 -3.09 22.98
C LEU A 832 12.81 -2.07 21.84
N PHE A 833 13.41 -0.90 22.07
CA PHE A 833 13.61 0.15 21.09
C PHE A 833 14.54 -0.30 19.96
N LEU A 834 15.67 -0.94 20.27
CA LEU A 834 16.59 -1.47 19.26
C LEU A 834 15.92 -2.58 18.44
N TYR A 835 15.15 -3.46 19.08
CA TYR A 835 14.34 -4.45 18.38
C TYR A 835 13.35 -3.78 17.43
N TYR A 836 12.54 -2.84 17.91
CA TYR A 836 11.56 -2.14 17.09
C TYR A 836 12.19 -1.29 15.99
N GLN A 837 13.30 -0.60 16.27
CA GLN A 837 14.01 0.17 15.26
C GLN A 837 14.63 -0.74 14.20
N SER A 838 15.27 -1.84 14.60
CA SER A 838 15.94 -2.75 13.67
C SER A 838 14.96 -3.50 12.76
N PHE A 839 13.80 -3.90 13.27
CA PHE A 839 12.83 -4.68 12.50
C PHE A 839 11.75 -3.82 11.86
N HIS A 840 11.33 -2.73 12.49
CA HIS A 840 10.15 -1.94 12.12
C HIS A 840 10.42 -0.46 11.80
N SER A 841 11.66 0.03 11.94
CA SER A 841 12.02 1.45 11.72
C SER A 841 11.14 2.45 12.47
N THR A 842 10.68 2.08 13.67
CA THR A 842 9.65 2.82 14.40
C THR A 842 10.00 4.29 14.62
N TYR A 843 11.25 4.63 14.92
CA TYR A 843 11.66 6.02 15.09
C TYR A 843 11.51 6.83 13.80
N ASP A 844 11.88 6.24 12.67
CA ASP A 844 11.79 6.90 11.36
C ASP A 844 10.34 7.16 10.99
N PHE A 845 9.45 6.20 11.25
CA PHE A 845 8.01 6.37 11.05
C PHE A 845 7.36 7.36 12.02
N LEU A 846 7.85 7.47 13.25
CA LEU A 846 7.37 8.49 14.20
C LEU A 846 7.77 9.88 13.75
N LYS A 847 9.02 10.05 13.30
CA LYS A 847 9.48 11.32 12.72
C LYS A 847 8.68 11.67 11.47
N PHE A 848 8.46 10.69 10.60
CA PHE A 848 7.60 10.81 9.43
C PHE A 848 6.18 11.25 9.80
N PHE A 849 5.56 10.62 10.79
CA PHE A 849 4.22 10.99 11.25
C PHE A 849 4.16 12.46 11.71
N VAL A 850 5.12 12.91 12.51
CA VAL A 850 5.19 14.32 12.95
C VAL A 850 5.38 15.26 11.76
N ASN A 851 6.24 14.90 10.80
CA ASN A 851 6.57 15.77 9.67
C ASN A 851 5.49 15.81 8.57
N VAL A 852 4.64 14.79 8.47
CA VAL A 852 3.68 14.65 7.35
C VAL A 852 2.21 14.71 7.80
N TYR A 853 1.87 14.25 9.01
CA TYR A 853 0.49 14.19 9.49
C TYR A 853 0.14 15.30 10.49
N ILE A 854 1.12 15.97 11.11
CA ILE A 854 0.88 17.03 12.12
C ILE A 854 1.08 18.45 11.55
N GLN A 855 1.69 18.59 10.37
CA GLN A 855 1.90 19.89 9.68
C GLN A 855 0.65 20.38 8.98
#